data_AF-A0A0L0CK38-F1
#
_entry.id   AF-A0A0L0CK38-F1
#
_cell.length_a   1.000
_cell.length_b   1.000
_cell.length_c   1.000
_cell.angle_alpha   90.00
_cell.angle_beta   90.00
_cell.angle_gamma   90.00
#
_symmetry.space_group_name_H-M   'P 1'
#
loop_
_entity.id
_entity.type
_entity.pdbx_description
1 polymer ?
#
loop_
_entity_poly.entity_id
_entity_poly.type
_entity_poly.pdbx_seq_one_letter_code
_entity_poly.pdbx_strand_id
1 'polypeptide(L)'
;MLKIGKQVIQVPKTQYILRYSTAAVPKVKVQNEVKEDKKTNYSFMANIFRGNLVSLQVFPYPDVLSSEDKELTQSLTEPFIKFYEEVNNAAKSDEDGKTDEKTLDKLWELGGFGIQVPQEYGGLELNNTQYGRLGQIVGYHDLGLGVTLGAHQSIGFKGILLYGTPEQKAKYLPQVATGKVFAAFCLTEPSAGSDASSIKCKAVKSADGKHYILNGSKIWISNGGMADIFTVFAQTEVVDKVTGEKKEKPTGFIVERAFGGVTNGAPEKKMGIKASITTEVYFEDVKIPVENLLGEEGEGFKVAMNILNNGRFGMGATMSGTMKYCIEKAVDHVNNRVQFGKKLKEYEAIKEKIAQMNVLQYATESMAFTISQNMDSGSQDYHLEAAISKVFASEAAWYVCDEAIQILGGMGFMKETGLERVMRDLRIFRIFEGTNDILRLFVALTGIQYAGSHLKELQKAFKNPAANLGLIFKEASRRAASTVGIGGTDLSPFLVTELQAHGKATAECIDLFGQTVESLLIKYGKNIIHEQNILNRLADAAIDIYSMVVVLSRSSRAVQKQLITAEHEINMTKAWCYQANERCRTNLRNATSSQQILHYRQLSEIAKQITEAGGVNTTHENFKKMLKITKQVLIATKTPNLLRYSSAALPRTREQHEAKEDTKTNASFMANIFRGNLVAAQVFPYPDVLSPEDKDVTKSLKEPILRFYKEYNDPAKSDENCKTDDLALEQLWELGCFAAQVPQEYGGLGINNTQYGRLGQIVGYNDLGLAITLGAHQSIGFKGILLYGTPEQKAKYLPQVTTGRVYAAFALTEASAGSDASSIKCKAVKSADGKHYILNGTKIWISNGGFADIFTLFAQTEIVDKATGKKRDKVTAFIVERAFGGLTNGPPEKKMGINASSTTEIYLDNVKVPVENVLGEEGEGFKVAMNILNTGRYGMGAILSGSMKYCIEKAVDHVNNRIQFGKKLKEYEGIKEKLAYMSMLQYVTESMAFTISQNMDAGSQDYHLEAAISKVFASEAAWYVCDEAIQILGGMGYMKEAGLERVLRDLRIFRIFEGTNDILRLFVSLTGIQYAGSHLKELQKAFKNPAANLGLIFKEASRRAATTVGIGGTNLSPFIVNELQAHGQATAECIDLFGQTVESLLIKYGKNIINEQNILNRLANAAIDIFTMVVVLSRASRAVEKKLATAHLELNMTKAWCYQANGRCRTNLRNATAAQQLSHYKQLSEIAKTVTKCGGPKTTHVLE
;
A
#
# COMPACT_ATOMS: atom_id res chain seq x y z
N MET A 1 -31.69 -59.24 -8.74
CA MET A 1 -33.04 -59.81 -8.61
C MET A 1 -33.35 -60.03 -7.14
N LEU A 2 -34.63 -59.99 -6.74
CA LEU A 2 -35.21 -60.45 -5.43
C LEU A 2 -34.77 -59.62 -4.19
N LYS A 3 -35.69 -58.84 -3.57
CA LYS A 3 -36.60 -59.16 -2.41
C LYS A 3 -35.85 -59.10 -1.06
N ILE A 4 -36.32 -58.58 0.09
CA ILE A 4 -37.62 -58.12 0.67
C ILE A 4 -37.32 -56.81 1.46
N GLY A 5 -38.18 -55.83 1.79
CA GLY A 5 -39.63 -55.58 1.62
C GLY A 5 -40.06 -54.23 2.23
N LYS A 6 -41.15 -54.15 3.03
CA LYS A 6 -41.57 -52.98 3.83
C LYS A 6 -42.23 -53.40 5.16
N GLN A 7 -42.00 -52.68 6.26
CA GLN A 7 -43.08 -52.11 7.09
C GLN A 7 -42.58 -50.99 8.04
N VAL A 8 -43.51 -50.18 8.51
CA VAL A 8 -43.34 -48.93 9.30
C VAL A 8 -43.51 -49.23 10.79
N ILE A 9 -42.86 -48.48 11.70
CA ILE A 9 -43.40 -48.06 13.02
C ILE A 9 -42.55 -46.93 13.66
N GLN A 10 -43.18 -46.21 14.58
CA GLN A 10 -42.85 -44.91 15.18
C GLN A 10 -41.49 -44.78 15.90
N VAL A 11 -41.03 -43.52 15.99
CA VAL A 11 -39.94 -43.06 16.86
C VAL A 11 -40.51 -42.60 18.22
N PRO A 12 -39.98 -43.10 19.36
CA PRO A 12 -40.11 -42.45 20.66
C PRO A 12 -38.88 -41.58 20.99
N LYS A 13 -39.11 -40.40 21.57
CA LYS A 13 -38.05 -39.60 22.21
C LYS A 13 -37.54 -40.33 23.46
N THR A 14 -36.22 -40.40 23.65
CA THR A 14 -35.64 -40.75 24.95
C THR A 14 -34.46 -39.82 25.27
N GLN A 15 -34.49 -39.20 26.44
CA GLN A 15 -33.39 -38.39 26.97
C GLN A 15 -32.23 -39.30 27.38
N TYR A 16 -30.99 -38.92 27.05
CA TYR A 16 -29.81 -39.48 27.70
C TYR A 16 -29.29 -38.51 28.76
N ILE A 17 -29.56 -38.84 30.02
CA ILE A 17 -28.95 -38.20 31.18
C ILE A 17 -27.61 -38.88 31.43
N LEU A 18 -26.50 -38.18 31.18
CA LEU A 18 -25.16 -38.63 31.56
C LEU A 18 -24.80 -38.11 32.95
N ARG A 19 -24.85 -39.00 33.94
CA ARG A 19 -24.35 -38.74 35.29
C ARG A 19 -22.84 -38.94 35.32
N TYR A 20 -22.08 -37.89 35.64
CA TYR A 20 -20.70 -38.03 36.10
C TYR A 20 -20.63 -37.95 37.63
N SER A 21 -19.97 -38.92 38.25
CA SER A 21 -19.83 -38.98 39.71
C SER A 21 -18.71 -38.06 40.20
N THR A 22 -19.03 -37.18 41.15
CA THR A 22 -18.07 -36.31 41.82
C THR A 22 -17.20 -37.11 42.80
N ALA A 23 -15.97 -37.43 42.41
CA ALA A 23 -14.93 -37.87 43.35
C ALA A 23 -14.20 -36.63 43.89
N ALA A 24 -14.43 -36.28 45.15
CA ALA A 24 -13.81 -35.11 45.77
C ALA A 24 -12.32 -35.37 46.09
N VAL A 25 -11.43 -34.62 45.46
CA VAL A 25 -10.01 -34.56 45.86
C VAL A 25 -9.87 -33.61 47.05
N PRO A 26 -9.22 -34.00 48.17
CA PRO A 26 -9.11 -33.15 49.35
C PRO A 26 -8.26 -31.89 49.08
N LYS A 27 -8.81 -30.70 49.35
CA LYS A 27 -8.04 -29.45 49.36
C LYS A 27 -7.09 -29.43 50.57
N VAL A 28 -5.81 -29.74 50.35
CA VAL A 28 -4.76 -29.48 51.33
C VAL A 28 -4.51 -27.97 51.41
N LYS A 29 -4.79 -27.37 52.57
CA LYS A 29 -4.35 -26.00 52.88
C LYS A 29 -2.84 -26.00 53.12
N VAL A 30 -2.07 -25.54 52.16
CA VAL A 30 -0.65 -25.19 52.37
C VAL A 30 -0.57 -23.72 52.76
N GLN A 31 -0.54 -23.44 54.06
CA GLN A 31 -0.01 -22.17 54.57
C GLN A 31 1.52 -22.26 54.54
N ASN A 32 2.13 -21.81 53.44
CA ASN A 32 3.54 -21.45 53.39
C ASN A 32 3.63 -20.03 52.87
N GLU A 33 4.32 -19.16 53.63
CA GLU A 33 4.79 -17.86 53.12
C GLU A 33 5.89 -18.13 52.09
N VAL A 34 5.47 -18.40 50.85
CA VAL A 34 6.39 -18.49 49.72
C VAL A 34 6.90 -17.08 49.44
N LYS A 35 8.19 -16.83 49.75
CA LYS A 35 8.93 -15.73 49.12
C LYS A 35 8.73 -15.86 47.62
N GLU A 36 8.21 -14.82 46.96
CA GLU A 36 7.97 -14.85 45.50
C GLU A 36 9.27 -15.17 44.75
N ASP A 37 9.46 -16.43 44.38
CA ASP A 37 10.43 -16.79 43.36
C ASP A 37 10.01 -16.11 42.07
N LYS A 38 10.90 -15.28 41.52
CA LYS A 38 10.63 -14.48 40.32
C LYS A 38 10.16 -15.39 39.19
N LYS A 39 8.87 -15.30 38.85
CA LYS A 39 8.24 -16.07 37.79
C LYS A 39 9.06 -15.95 36.49
N THR A 40 9.62 -17.07 36.03
CA THR A 40 10.40 -17.13 34.79
C THR A 40 9.50 -16.75 33.62
N ASN A 41 9.89 -15.71 32.89
CA ASN A 41 9.19 -15.27 31.68
C ASN A 41 9.69 -16.09 30.48
N TYR A 42 8.77 -16.79 29.81
CA TYR A 42 9.07 -17.70 28.71
C TYR A 42 8.87 -17.10 27.31
N SER A 43 8.52 -15.81 27.20
CA SER A 43 8.42 -15.12 25.90
C SER A 43 9.75 -15.23 25.15
N PHE A 44 9.68 -15.74 23.91
CA PHE A 44 10.83 -15.76 23.03
C PHE A 44 11.35 -14.34 22.83
N MET A 45 10.45 -13.41 22.45
CA MET A 45 10.84 -12.05 22.10
C MET A 45 11.39 -11.26 23.28
N ALA A 46 10.76 -11.33 24.46
CA ALA A 46 11.27 -10.63 25.65
C ALA A 46 12.72 -11.04 25.97
N ASN A 47 13.04 -12.32 25.83
CA ASN A 47 14.40 -12.81 26.07
C ASN A 47 15.38 -12.48 24.93
N ILE A 48 14.95 -12.41 23.67
CA ILE A 48 15.78 -11.94 22.55
C ILE A 48 16.27 -10.49 22.76
N PHE A 49 15.43 -9.59 23.32
CA PHE A 49 15.89 -8.22 23.68
C PHE A 49 17.03 -8.19 24.72
N ARG A 50 17.31 -9.31 25.42
CA ARG A 50 18.45 -9.47 26.34
C ARG A 50 19.62 -10.26 25.75
N GLY A 51 19.54 -10.63 24.46
CA GLY A 51 20.50 -11.54 23.82
C GLY A 51 20.48 -12.94 24.44
N ASN A 52 19.31 -13.44 24.82
CA ASN A 52 19.13 -14.78 25.38
C ASN A 52 18.08 -15.57 24.58
N LEU A 53 18.47 -16.73 24.04
CA LEU A 53 17.53 -17.65 23.41
C LEU A 53 16.67 -18.36 24.48
N VAL A 54 15.36 -18.18 24.42
CA VAL A 54 14.37 -19.02 25.14
C VAL A 54 13.41 -19.57 24.09
N SER A 55 13.56 -20.85 23.74
CA SER A 55 12.93 -21.46 22.56
C SER A 55 11.59 -22.14 22.81
N LEU A 56 11.20 -22.39 24.07
CA LEU A 56 10.06 -23.26 24.44
C LEU A 56 8.70 -22.87 23.85
N GLN A 57 8.48 -21.59 23.55
CA GLN A 57 7.26 -21.07 22.91
C GLN A 57 7.29 -21.08 21.37
N VAL A 58 8.35 -21.62 20.76
CA VAL A 58 8.56 -21.61 19.30
C VAL A 58 9.02 -22.97 18.78
N PHE A 59 9.88 -23.69 19.52
CA PHE A 59 10.49 -24.95 19.09
C PHE A 59 10.26 -26.09 20.12
N PRO A 60 9.78 -27.28 19.69
CA PRO A 60 9.22 -27.56 18.35
C PRO A 60 7.96 -26.72 18.09
N TYR A 61 7.53 -26.62 16.82
CA TYR A 61 6.34 -25.84 16.49
C TYR A 61 5.12 -26.43 17.20
N PRO A 62 4.34 -25.63 17.97
CA PRO A 62 3.29 -26.16 18.82
C PRO A 62 2.25 -27.04 18.10
N ASP A 63 1.78 -28.06 18.81
CA ASP A 63 0.68 -28.96 18.44
C ASP A 63 -0.03 -29.38 19.73
N VAL A 64 -0.94 -28.53 20.20
CA VAL A 64 -1.48 -28.56 21.58
C VAL A 64 -2.92 -29.05 21.67
N LEU A 65 -3.60 -29.17 20.52
CA LEU A 65 -4.97 -29.67 20.44
C LEU A 65 -5.01 -31.19 20.65
N SER A 66 -5.99 -31.65 21.44
CA SER A 66 -6.30 -33.08 21.56
C SER A 66 -6.90 -33.65 20.26
N SER A 67 -7.17 -34.95 20.23
CA SER A 67 -7.88 -35.57 19.09
C SER A 67 -9.32 -35.07 19.03
N GLU A 68 -9.98 -34.99 20.17
CA GLU A 68 -11.35 -34.49 20.34
C GLU A 68 -11.46 -33.02 19.92
N ASP A 69 -10.47 -32.18 20.27
CA ASP A 69 -10.39 -30.79 19.82
C ASP A 69 -10.36 -30.68 18.29
N LYS A 70 -9.59 -31.55 17.63
CA LYS A 70 -9.42 -31.57 16.17
C LYS A 70 -10.70 -32.07 15.48
N GLU A 71 -11.32 -33.13 16.00
CA GLU A 71 -12.61 -33.63 15.52
C GLU A 71 -13.73 -32.59 15.65
N LEU A 72 -13.83 -31.92 16.82
CA LEU A 72 -14.79 -30.83 17.03
C LEU A 72 -14.56 -29.68 16.04
N THR A 73 -13.32 -29.24 15.85
CA THR A 73 -12.97 -28.18 14.89
C THR A 73 -13.37 -28.56 13.46
N GLN A 74 -13.11 -29.81 13.06
CA GLN A 74 -13.46 -30.31 11.74
C GLN A 74 -14.98 -30.33 11.54
N SER A 75 -15.74 -30.77 12.56
CA SER A 75 -17.20 -30.82 12.53
C SER A 75 -17.86 -29.44 12.39
N LEU A 76 -17.21 -28.38 12.88
CA LEU A 76 -17.69 -27.00 12.78
C LEU A 76 -17.22 -26.28 11.50
N THR A 77 -16.11 -26.72 10.90
CA THR A 77 -15.50 -26.07 9.73
C THR A 77 -16.43 -26.08 8.50
N GLU A 78 -17.02 -27.23 8.16
CA GLU A 78 -17.92 -27.34 7.00
C GLU A 78 -19.23 -26.54 7.18
N PRO A 79 -19.94 -26.59 8.32
CA PRO A 79 -21.09 -25.71 8.58
C PRO A 79 -20.79 -24.21 8.47
N PHE A 80 -19.63 -23.76 8.95
CA PHE A 80 -19.23 -22.34 8.82
C PHE A 80 -18.94 -21.96 7.37
N ILE A 81 -18.27 -22.82 6.59
CA ILE A 81 -18.05 -22.59 5.15
C ILE A 81 -19.38 -22.50 4.40
N LYS A 82 -20.28 -23.48 4.59
CA LYS A 82 -21.61 -23.46 3.95
C LYS A 82 -22.44 -22.23 4.31
N PHE A 83 -22.37 -21.76 5.56
CA PHE A 83 -23.00 -20.49 5.91
C PHE A 83 -22.46 -19.32 5.06
N TYR A 84 -21.14 -19.24 4.87
CA TYR A 84 -20.54 -18.16 4.08
C TYR A 84 -20.76 -18.28 2.57
N GLU A 85 -20.98 -19.49 2.05
CA GLU A 85 -21.22 -19.76 0.63
C GLU A 85 -22.70 -19.73 0.23
N GLU A 86 -23.60 -20.20 1.10
CA GLU A 86 -25.03 -20.39 0.81
C GLU A 86 -25.95 -19.32 1.45
N VAL A 87 -25.49 -18.61 2.49
CA VAL A 87 -26.30 -17.66 3.26
C VAL A 87 -25.74 -16.24 3.22
N ASN A 88 -24.47 -16.03 3.59
CA ASN A 88 -23.90 -14.69 3.62
C ASN A 88 -23.73 -14.10 2.22
N ASN A 89 -24.08 -12.82 2.05
CA ASN A 89 -23.74 -12.07 0.84
C ASN A 89 -22.93 -10.82 1.18
N ALA A 90 -21.61 -10.99 1.24
CA ALA A 90 -20.66 -9.96 1.61
C ALA A 90 -20.64 -8.74 0.67
N ALA A 91 -20.94 -8.93 -0.62
CA ALA A 91 -21.03 -7.84 -1.61
C ALA A 91 -22.31 -7.02 -1.43
N LYS A 92 -23.43 -7.69 -1.10
CA LYS A 92 -24.70 -7.03 -0.77
C LYS A 92 -24.61 -6.27 0.55
N SER A 93 -24.01 -6.87 1.58
CA SER A 93 -23.79 -6.21 2.88
C SER A 93 -22.88 -4.96 2.80
N ASP A 94 -21.90 -4.92 1.88
CA ASP A 94 -21.11 -3.71 1.58
C ASP A 94 -21.91 -2.63 0.82
N GLU A 95 -22.85 -3.02 -0.04
CA GLU A 95 -23.71 -2.09 -0.77
C GLU A 95 -24.80 -1.50 0.14
N ASP A 96 -25.38 -2.30 1.04
CA ASP A 96 -26.43 -1.89 1.98
C ASP A 96 -25.89 -1.21 3.26
N GLY A 97 -24.59 -1.32 3.53
CA GLY A 97 -23.96 -0.76 4.73
C GLY A 97 -24.34 -1.46 6.04
N LYS A 98 -24.86 -2.69 5.96
CA LYS A 98 -25.20 -3.57 7.09
C LYS A 98 -25.31 -5.02 6.63
N THR A 99 -25.10 -5.97 7.55
CA THR A 99 -25.53 -7.36 7.36
C THR A 99 -27.04 -7.48 7.55
N ASP A 100 -27.70 -8.37 6.82
CA ASP A 100 -29.13 -8.64 6.97
C ASP A 100 -29.46 -9.55 8.17
N GLU A 101 -30.70 -9.47 8.66
CA GLU A 101 -31.15 -10.18 9.86
C GLU A 101 -31.12 -11.71 9.70
N LYS A 102 -31.43 -12.25 8.52
CA LYS A 102 -31.40 -13.70 8.25
C LYS A 102 -29.97 -14.24 8.35
N THR A 103 -29.00 -13.52 7.83
CA THR A 103 -27.56 -13.85 7.93
C THR A 103 -27.09 -13.81 9.38
N LEU A 104 -27.50 -12.79 10.16
CA LEU A 104 -27.17 -12.70 11.59
C LEU A 104 -27.84 -13.83 12.41
N ASP A 105 -29.13 -14.09 12.18
CA ASP A 105 -29.87 -15.16 12.83
C ASP A 105 -29.26 -16.54 12.57
N LYS A 106 -28.80 -16.80 11.35
CA LYS A 106 -28.16 -18.09 11.05
C LYS A 106 -26.80 -18.25 11.75
N LEU A 107 -26.07 -17.16 11.99
CA LEU A 107 -24.87 -17.18 12.83
C LEU A 107 -25.17 -17.40 14.31
N TRP A 108 -26.28 -16.86 14.83
CA TRP A 108 -26.75 -17.18 16.19
C TRP A 108 -27.09 -18.67 16.32
N GLU A 109 -27.79 -19.27 15.35
CA GLU A 109 -28.07 -20.72 15.33
C GLU A 109 -26.82 -21.59 15.27
N LEU A 110 -25.75 -21.12 14.60
CA LEU A 110 -24.46 -21.82 14.50
C LEU A 110 -23.53 -21.57 15.70
N GLY A 111 -23.95 -20.79 16.71
CA GLY A 111 -23.12 -20.41 17.86
C GLY A 111 -21.98 -19.43 17.52
N GLY A 112 -22.01 -18.79 16.34
CA GLY A 112 -20.94 -17.93 15.83
C GLY A 112 -20.66 -16.66 16.64
N PHE A 113 -21.56 -16.28 17.53
CA PHE A 113 -21.39 -15.17 18.47
C PHE A 113 -20.79 -15.61 19.83
N GLY A 114 -20.94 -16.89 20.20
CA GLY A 114 -20.52 -17.46 21.49
C GLY A 114 -19.33 -18.43 21.40
N ILE A 115 -18.42 -18.28 20.43
CA ILE A 115 -17.45 -19.32 20.07
C ILE A 115 -16.51 -19.68 21.24
N GLN A 116 -16.00 -18.67 21.96
CA GLN A 116 -15.12 -18.87 23.13
C GLN A 116 -15.85 -18.84 24.49
N VAL A 117 -17.19 -18.86 24.50
CA VAL A 117 -17.97 -18.90 25.74
C VAL A 117 -18.06 -20.35 26.23
N PRO A 118 -17.87 -20.65 27.53
CA PRO A 118 -18.04 -22.01 28.06
C PRO A 118 -19.43 -22.60 27.80
N GLN A 119 -19.52 -23.93 27.67
CA GLN A 119 -20.77 -24.65 27.43
C GLN A 119 -21.77 -24.45 28.57
N GLU A 120 -21.30 -24.28 29.81
CA GLU A 120 -22.16 -23.96 30.97
C GLU A 120 -22.93 -22.63 30.83
N TYR A 121 -22.48 -21.73 29.96
CA TYR A 121 -23.19 -20.49 29.59
C TYR A 121 -23.75 -20.51 28.15
N GLY A 122 -23.83 -21.69 27.53
CA GLY A 122 -24.42 -21.88 26.19
C GLY A 122 -23.50 -21.57 25.01
N GLY A 123 -22.20 -21.41 25.22
CA GLY A 123 -21.23 -21.23 24.12
C GLY A 123 -20.69 -22.54 23.56
N LEU A 124 -19.73 -22.43 22.62
CA LEU A 124 -19.07 -23.58 21.99
C LEU A 124 -17.82 -24.08 22.75
N GLU A 125 -17.31 -23.30 23.70
CA GLU A 125 -16.11 -23.57 24.51
C GLU A 125 -14.83 -23.82 23.68
N LEU A 126 -14.74 -23.21 22.50
CA LEU A 126 -13.55 -23.35 21.66
C LEU A 126 -12.37 -22.57 22.22
N ASN A 127 -11.21 -23.22 22.26
CA ASN A 127 -9.94 -22.62 22.64
C ASN A 127 -9.44 -21.62 21.56
N ASN A 128 -8.32 -20.95 21.81
CA ASN A 128 -7.83 -19.88 20.93
C ASN A 128 -7.44 -20.41 19.55
N THR A 129 -6.86 -21.61 19.48
CA THR A 129 -6.45 -22.25 18.23
C THR A 129 -7.64 -22.68 17.38
N GLN A 130 -8.68 -23.23 18.00
CA GLN A 130 -9.95 -23.56 17.34
C GLN A 130 -10.67 -22.29 16.85
N TYR A 131 -10.73 -21.25 17.69
CA TYR A 131 -11.24 -19.92 17.31
C TYR A 131 -10.48 -19.33 16.11
N GLY A 132 -9.15 -19.47 16.09
CA GLY A 132 -8.31 -19.06 14.96
C GLY A 132 -8.66 -19.77 13.65
N ARG A 133 -8.98 -21.07 13.68
CA ARG A 133 -9.41 -21.82 12.48
C ARG A 133 -10.72 -21.27 11.91
N LEU A 134 -11.70 -20.96 12.77
CA LEU A 134 -12.94 -20.33 12.32
C LEU A 134 -12.70 -18.90 11.82
N GLY A 135 -11.83 -18.14 12.49
CA GLY A 135 -11.39 -16.81 12.05
C GLY A 135 -10.78 -16.79 10.63
N GLN A 136 -10.04 -17.84 10.22
CA GLN A 136 -9.60 -17.96 8.82
C GLN A 136 -10.76 -18.03 7.83
N ILE A 137 -11.82 -18.78 8.15
CA ILE A 137 -13.00 -18.92 7.28
C ILE A 137 -13.66 -17.56 7.13
N VAL A 138 -13.94 -16.88 8.26
CA VAL A 138 -14.46 -15.50 8.31
C VAL A 138 -13.63 -14.57 7.41
N GLY A 139 -12.30 -14.60 7.54
CA GLY A 139 -11.39 -13.74 6.78
C GLY A 139 -11.31 -14.04 5.29
N TYR A 140 -11.56 -15.28 4.87
CA TYR A 140 -11.63 -15.66 3.46
C TYR A 140 -12.86 -15.06 2.76
N HIS A 141 -14.02 -15.03 3.43
CA HIS A 141 -15.29 -14.63 2.82
C HIS A 141 -15.69 -13.16 3.08
N ASP A 142 -15.63 -12.68 4.34
CA ASP A 142 -16.20 -11.39 4.72
C ASP A 142 -15.57 -10.73 5.97
N LEU A 143 -14.72 -9.73 5.74
CA LEU A 143 -14.14 -8.90 6.80
C LEU A 143 -15.14 -7.94 7.44
N GLY A 144 -16.22 -7.55 6.75
CA GLY A 144 -17.25 -6.68 7.32
C GLY A 144 -18.02 -7.40 8.43
N LEU A 145 -18.55 -8.58 8.11
CA LEU A 145 -19.18 -9.46 9.10
C LEU A 145 -18.18 -9.93 10.17
N GLY A 146 -16.93 -10.20 9.77
CA GLY A 146 -15.85 -10.54 10.69
C GLY A 146 -15.56 -9.48 11.75
N VAL A 147 -15.64 -8.19 11.41
CA VAL A 147 -15.49 -7.12 12.41
C VAL A 147 -16.70 -7.04 13.34
N THR A 148 -17.93 -7.29 12.88
CA THR A 148 -19.12 -7.39 13.75
C THR A 148 -18.97 -8.51 14.78
N LEU A 149 -18.54 -9.70 14.33
CA LEU A 149 -18.27 -10.86 15.19
C LEU A 149 -17.12 -10.60 16.17
N GLY A 150 -16.01 -10.04 15.68
CA GLY A 150 -14.83 -9.72 16.50
C GLY A 150 -15.11 -8.63 17.54
N ALA A 151 -15.77 -7.55 17.15
CA ALA A 151 -16.18 -6.47 18.05
C ALA A 151 -17.08 -6.97 19.19
N HIS A 152 -17.92 -7.97 18.91
CA HIS A 152 -18.76 -8.63 19.92
C HIS A 152 -17.94 -9.52 20.87
N GLN A 153 -17.21 -10.52 20.36
CA GLN A 153 -16.63 -11.59 21.19
C GLN A 153 -15.11 -11.52 21.42
N SER A 154 -14.33 -10.95 20.49
CA SER A 154 -12.89 -10.78 20.69
C SER A 154 -12.58 -9.68 21.69
N ILE A 155 -13.43 -8.63 21.75
CA ILE A 155 -13.23 -7.47 22.63
C ILE A 155 -14.49 -7.06 23.43
N GLY A 156 -15.69 -7.10 22.83
CA GLY A 156 -16.93 -6.53 23.42
C GLY A 156 -17.33 -7.14 24.76
N PHE A 157 -17.52 -8.46 24.82
CA PHE A 157 -17.74 -9.18 26.08
C PHE A 157 -16.49 -9.90 26.60
N LYS A 158 -15.35 -9.87 25.88
CA LYS A 158 -14.12 -10.59 26.28
C LYS A 158 -13.63 -10.22 27.68
N GLY A 159 -13.86 -8.98 28.10
CA GLY A 159 -13.58 -8.56 29.48
C GLY A 159 -14.32 -9.39 30.53
N ILE A 160 -15.57 -9.79 30.28
CA ILE A 160 -16.39 -10.64 31.16
C ILE A 160 -15.81 -12.06 31.24
N LEU A 161 -15.32 -12.62 30.13
CA LEU A 161 -14.62 -13.92 30.16
C LEU A 161 -13.34 -13.87 31.00
N LEU A 162 -12.52 -12.82 30.84
CA LEU A 162 -11.20 -12.71 31.47
C LEU A 162 -11.23 -12.22 32.92
N TYR A 163 -12.12 -11.28 33.25
CA TYR A 163 -12.17 -10.56 34.53
C TYR A 163 -13.51 -10.64 35.26
N GLY A 164 -14.54 -11.21 34.63
CA GLY A 164 -15.86 -11.29 35.23
C GLY A 164 -15.90 -12.20 36.46
N THR A 165 -16.61 -11.77 37.51
CA THR A 165 -16.93 -12.64 38.65
C THR A 165 -17.85 -13.80 38.21
N PRO A 166 -17.99 -14.89 39.00
CA PRO A 166 -18.94 -15.96 38.68
C PRO A 166 -20.37 -15.45 38.43
N GLU A 167 -20.81 -14.46 39.21
CA GLU A 167 -22.13 -13.84 39.11
C GLU A 167 -22.28 -13.02 37.82
N GLN A 168 -21.26 -12.23 37.46
CA GLN A 168 -21.23 -11.50 36.19
C GLN A 168 -21.22 -12.46 34.99
N LYS A 169 -20.45 -13.55 35.07
CA LYS A 169 -20.39 -14.58 34.02
C LYS A 169 -21.74 -15.25 33.83
N ALA A 170 -22.35 -15.74 34.91
CA ALA A 170 -23.68 -16.34 34.89
C ALA A 170 -24.77 -15.39 34.40
N LYS A 171 -24.70 -14.08 34.73
CA LYS A 171 -25.66 -13.08 34.26
C LYS A 171 -25.52 -12.76 32.77
N TYR A 172 -24.30 -12.48 32.30
CA TYR A 172 -24.11 -11.85 30.98
C TYR A 172 -23.70 -12.82 29.87
N LEU A 173 -22.94 -13.88 30.15
CA LEU A 173 -22.44 -14.78 29.09
C LEU A 173 -23.56 -15.50 28.32
N PRO A 174 -24.65 -16.00 28.95
CA PRO A 174 -25.77 -16.59 28.21
C PRO A 174 -26.45 -15.61 27.25
N GLN A 175 -26.56 -14.32 27.65
CA GLN A 175 -27.21 -13.29 26.83
C GLN A 175 -26.45 -13.03 25.53
N VAL A 176 -25.11 -12.94 25.63
CA VAL A 176 -24.23 -12.68 24.47
C VAL A 176 -23.89 -13.94 23.68
N ALA A 177 -24.04 -15.15 24.24
CA ALA A 177 -23.81 -16.41 23.51
C ALA A 177 -25.04 -16.93 22.77
N THR A 178 -26.23 -16.88 23.40
CA THR A 178 -27.46 -17.49 22.87
C THR A 178 -28.70 -16.59 22.97
N GLY A 179 -28.73 -15.63 23.90
CA GLY A 179 -29.83 -14.69 24.08
C GLY A 179 -29.99 -13.62 22.99
N LYS A 180 -29.20 -13.69 21.92
CA LYS A 180 -29.14 -12.73 20.80
C LYS A 180 -28.81 -11.27 21.20
N VAL A 181 -28.15 -11.06 22.34
CA VAL A 181 -27.80 -9.72 22.82
C VAL A 181 -26.42 -9.32 22.32
N PHE A 182 -26.34 -8.27 21.48
CA PHE A 182 -25.07 -7.79 20.95
C PHE A 182 -24.23 -7.07 22.02
N ALA A 183 -22.92 -7.06 21.78
CA ALA A 183 -21.92 -6.49 22.69
C ALA A 183 -20.94 -5.58 21.94
N ALA A 184 -20.42 -4.56 22.64
CA ALA A 184 -19.48 -3.58 22.09
C ALA A 184 -18.39 -3.17 23.10
N PHE A 185 -17.25 -2.73 22.58
CA PHE A 185 -16.08 -2.31 23.36
C PHE A 185 -15.91 -0.78 23.30
N CYS A 186 -16.17 -0.10 24.41
CA CYS A 186 -16.30 1.35 24.52
C CYS A 186 -15.07 2.02 25.16
N LEU A 187 -14.00 2.16 24.36
CA LEU A 187 -12.75 2.81 24.79
C LEU A 187 -12.51 4.17 24.13
N THR A 188 -12.51 4.21 22.80
CA THR A 188 -12.08 5.36 21.97
C THR A 188 -13.01 6.58 22.10
N GLU A 189 -12.40 7.77 22.08
CA GLU A 189 -13.06 9.07 22.23
C GLU A 189 -12.54 10.08 21.21
N PRO A 190 -13.28 11.17 20.93
CA PRO A 190 -12.81 12.23 20.03
C PRO A 190 -11.40 12.74 20.36
N SER A 191 -11.02 12.81 21.64
CA SER A 191 -9.68 13.19 22.10
C SER A 191 -8.68 12.04 22.26
N ALA A 192 -9.12 10.80 22.48
CA ALA A 192 -8.29 9.68 22.92
C ALA A 192 -8.43 8.44 22.02
N GLY A 193 -7.34 8.06 21.36
CA GLY A 193 -7.26 6.88 20.49
C GLY A 193 -6.13 5.97 20.96
N SER A 194 -4.93 6.16 20.42
CA SER A 194 -3.73 5.43 20.82
C SER A 194 -3.33 5.68 22.28
N ASP A 195 -3.57 6.88 22.79
CA ASP A 195 -3.39 7.23 24.21
C ASP A 195 -4.66 6.95 25.00
N ALA A 196 -4.94 5.66 25.20
CA ALA A 196 -6.09 5.17 25.96
C ALA A 196 -6.08 5.62 27.45
N SER A 197 -4.96 6.14 27.96
CA SER A 197 -4.89 6.71 29.31
C SER A 197 -5.52 8.10 29.40
N SER A 198 -5.61 8.82 28.27
CA SER A 198 -6.06 10.21 28.20
C SER A 198 -7.56 10.43 28.11
N ILE A 199 -8.36 9.35 28.18
CA ILE A 199 -9.83 9.37 28.12
C ILE A 199 -10.48 10.33 29.11
N LYS A 200 -11.66 10.85 28.76
CA LYS A 200 -12.41 11.94 29.40
C LYS A 200 -13.79 11.51 29.90
N CYS A 201 -14.38 10.45 29.35
CA CYS A 201 -15.57 9.85 29.91
C CYS A 201 -15.33 9.51 31.38
N LYS A 202 -16.23 9.90 32.29
CA LYS A 202 -16.01 9.88 33.74
C LYS A 202 -17.15 9.15 34.46
N ALA A 203 -16.78 8.32 35.43
CA ALA A 203 -17.69 7.62 36.32
C ALA A 203 -17.47 8.12 37.76
N VAL A 204 -18.50 8.70 38.38
CA VAL A 204 -18.45 9.22 39.76
C VAL A 204 -19.24 8.27 40.66
N LYS A 205 -18.59 7.75 41.70
CA LYS A 205 -19.23 6.87 42.70
C LYS A 205 -20.31 7.65 43.46
N SER A 206 -21.49 7.05 43.63
CA SER A 206 -22.61 7.66 44.33
C SER A 206 -22.29 7.89 45.81
N ALA A 207 -22.96 8.87 46.43
CA ALA A 207 -22.74 9.19 47.85
C ALA A 207 -23.11 8.03 48.80
N ASP A 208 -24.03 7.15 48.40
CA ASP A 208 -24.38 5.92 49.13
C ASP A 208 -23.54 4.70 48.74
N GLY A 209 -22.59 4.86 47.81
CA GLY A 209 -21.66 3.83 47.37
C GLY A 209 -22.27 2.67 46.58
N LYS A 210 -23.55 2.74 46.16
CA LYS A 210 -24.26 1.64 45.49
C LYS A 210 -24.14 1.63 43.97
N HIS A 211 -23.78 2.75 43.36
CA HIS A 211 -23.61 2.84 41.90
C HIS A 211 -22.54 3.86 41.52
N TYR A 212 -22.19 3.90 40.24
CA TYR A 212 -21.47 5.00 39.61
C TYR A 212 -22.41 5.74 38.66
N ILE A 213 -22.23 7.05 38.53
CA ILE A 213 -22.89 7.89 37.53
C ILE A 213 -21.86 8.14 36.42
N LEU A 214 -22.11 7.54 35.25
CA LEU A 214 -21.24 7.63 34.07
C LEU A 214 -21.74 8.73 33.12
N ASN A 215 -20.83 9.64 32.75
CA ASN A 215 -21.06 10.72 31.79
C ASN A 215 -19.93 10.80 30.76
N GLY A 216 -20.29 10.98 29.48
CA GLY A 216 -19.36 11.23 28.38
C GLY A 216 -19.78 10.62 27.04
N SER A 217 -18.85 10.60 26.09
CA SER A 217 -19.07 10.12 24.72
C SER A 217 -17.92 9.24 24.24
N LYS A 218 -18.24 8.20 23.49
CA LYS A 218 -17.30 7.33 22.77
C LYS A 218 -17.53 7.45 21.26
N ILE A 219 -16.47 7.32 20.47
CA ILE A 219 -16.50 7.49 19.00
C ILE A 219 -15.98 6.24 18.28
N TRP A 220 -16.54 5.98 17.11
CA TRP A 220 -16.21 4.84 16.24
C TRP A 220 -16.31 3.47 16.91
N ILE A 221 -17.36 3.28 17.70
CA ILE A 221 -17.62 2.02 18.40
C ILE A 221 -18.31 1.05 17.44
N SER A 222 -17.58 0.00 17.06
CA SER A 222 -18.17 -1.15 16.34
C SER A 222 -19.27 -1.79 17.19
N ASN A 223 -20.38 -2.14 16.54
CA ASN A 223 -21.64 -2.57 17.14
C ASN A 223 -22.34 -1.53 18.05
N GLY A 224 -21.85 -0.28 18.16
CA GLY A 224 -22.40 0.71 19.11
C GLY A 224 -23.89 1.02 18.95
N GLY A 225 -24.39 1.00 17.72
CA GLY A 225 -25.82 1.16 17.39
C GLY A 225 -26.66 -0.13 17.45
N MET A 226 -26.07 -1.26 17.83
CA MET A 226 -26.73 -2.59 17.91
C MET A 226 -26.60 -3.24 19.29
N ALA A 227 -25.55 -2.93 20.04
CA ALA A 227 -25.24 -3.55 21.32
C ALA A 227 -26.15 -3.06 22.45
N ASP A 228 -26.47 -3.95 23.36
CA ASP A 228 -27.09 -3.61 24.65
C ASP A 228 -26.17 -3.87 25.83
N ILE A 229 -25.08 -4.65 25.65
CA ILE A 229 -24.02 -4.84 26.63
C ILE A 229 -22.74 -4.13 26.15
N PHE A 230 -22.16 -3.28 27.00
CA PHE A 230 -20.95 -2.54 26.69
C PHE A 230 -19.86 -2.80 27.73
N THR A 231 -18.65 -3.13 27.30
CA THR A 231 -17.46 -2.97 28.15
C THR A 231 -16.99 -1.53 28.02
N VAL A 232 -17.28 -0.68 29.01
CA VAL A 232 -16.99 0.77 28.99
C VAL A 232 -15.79 1.10 29.86
N PHE A 233 -14.90 1.96 29.37
CA PHE A 233 -13.78 2.51 30.15
C PHE A 233 -13.99 3.99 30.43
N ALA A 234 -13.93 4.36 31.72
CA ALA A 234 -14.12 5.73 32.18
C ALA A 234 -13.14 6.06 33.32
N GLN A 235 -12.80 7.34 33.47
CA GLN A 235 -12.01 7.82 34.61
C GLN A 235 -12.83 7.74 35.89
N THR A 236 -12.22 7.24 36.97
CA THR A 236 -12.74 7.25 38.34
C THR A 236 -11.71 7.88 39.25
N GLU A 237 -12.14 8.66 40.24
CA GLU A 237 -11.26 9.16 41.29
C GLU A 237 -10.86 8.00 42.24
N VAL A 238 -9.57 7.63 42.23
CA VAL A 238 -9.02 6.59 43.09
C VAL A 238 -8.08 7.22 44.11
N VAL A 239 -8.30 6.89 45.39
CA VAL A 239 -7.40 7.31 46.48
C VAL A 239 -6.20 6.36 46.54
N ASP A 240 -5.01 6.93 46.40
CA ASP A 240 -3.75 6.22 46.58
C ASP A 240 -3.60 5.77 48.05
N LYS A 241 -3.57 4.46 48.29
CA LYS A 241 -3.58 3.86 49.64
C LYS A 241 -2.33 4.18 50.47
N VAL A 242 -1.26 4.70 49.86
CA VAL A 242 0.01 5.03 50.54
C VAL A 242 0.14 6.54 50.77
N THR A 243 -0.19 7.35 49.76
CA THR A 243 0.00 8.81 49.81
C THR A 243 -1.27 9.58 50.19
N GLY A 244 -2.45 8.96 50.13
CA GLY A 244 -3.75 9.62 50.28
C GLY A 244 -4.15 10.49 49.08
N GLU A 245 -3.31 10.59 48.04
CA GLU A 245 -3.58 11.41 46.86
C GLU A 245 -4.75 10.85 46.04
N LYS A 246 -5.70 11.70 45.71
CA LYS A 246 -6.77 11.42 44.74
C LYS A 246 -6.22 11.52 43.32
N LYS A 247 -6.35 10.45 42.53
CA LYS A 247 -5.90 10.38 41.13
C LYS A 247 -7.02 9.80 40.27
N GLU A 248 -7.34 10.49 39.18
CA GLU A 248 -8.18 9.92 38.12
C GLU A 248 -7.45 8.75 37.48
N LYS A 249 -8.09 7.57 37.45
CA LYS A 249 -7.59 6.38 36.77
C LYS A 249 -8.71 5.74 35.93
N PRO A 250 -8.39 5.16 34.76
CA PRO A 250 -9.36 4.39 34.00
C PRO A 250 -9.84 3.16 34.79
N THR A 251 -11.15 2.95 34.82
CA THR A 251 -11.85 1.78 35.38
C THR A 251 -12.71 1.16 34.30
N GLY A 252 -12.80 -0.19 34.31
CA GLY A 252 -13.66 -0.95 33.40
C GLY A 252 -15.02 -1.23 34.03
N PHE A 253 -16.08 -1.15 33.24
CA PHE A 253 -17.46 -1.41 33.65
C PHE A 253 -18.18 -2.26 32.60
N ILE A 254 -19.08 -3.14 33.07
CA ILE A 254 -20.15 -3.69 32.24
C ILE A 254 -21.31 -2.70 32.31
N VAL A 255 -21.77 -2.18 31.18
CA VAL A 255 -22.90 -1.23 31.12
C VAL A 255 -24.00 -1.85 30.27
N GLU A 256 -25.23 -1.88 30.77
CA GLU A 256 -26.41 -2.26 30.00
C GLU A 256 -27.06 -1.02 29.42
N ARG A 257 -27.55 -1.07 28.16
CA ARG A 257 -28.38 0.02 27.59
C ARG A 257 -29.62 0.28 28.45
N ALA A 258 -30.15 -0.78 29.06
CA ALA A 258 -31.31 -0.75 29.96
C ALA A 258 -31.10 0.04 31.26
N PHE A 259 -29.87 0.42 31.63
CA PHE A 259 -29.62 1.30 32.78
C PHE A 259 -30.09 2.75 32.56
N GLY A 260 -30.51 3.10 31.34
CA GLY A 260 -30.95 4.45 30.97
C GLY A 260 -29.78 5.37 30.67
N GLY A 261 -30.03 6.45 29.92
CA GLY A 261 -29.00 7.44 29.55
C GLY A 261 -27.98 6.97 28.50
N VAL A 262 -28.13 5.76 27.94
CA VAL A 262 -27.25 5.23 26.88
C VAL A 262 -27.89 5.42 25.50
N THR A 263 -27.29 6.27 24.67
CA THR A 263 -27.75 6.55 23.29
C THR A 263 -26.60 6.43 22.29
N ASN A 264 -26.88 6.52 20.99
CA ASN A 264 -25.85 6.42 19.95
C ASN A 264 -26.14 7.31 18.75
N GLY A 265 -25.09 7.69 18.03
CA GLY A 265 -25.19 8.40 16.75
C GLY A 265 -25.66 7.50 15.60
N ALA A 266 -25.74 8.09 14.41
CA ALA A 266 -26.01 7.37 13.17
C ALA A 266 -24.79 6.49 12.75
N PRO A 267 -24.98 5.46 11.90
CA PRO A 267 -23.88 4.68 11.35
C PRO A 267 -22.91 5.49 10.48
N GLU A 268 -21.62 5.38 10.80
CA GLU A 268 -20.53 6.10 10.15
C GLU A 268 -20.28 5.62 8.71
N LYS A 269 -20.23 6.57 7.75
CA LYS A 269 -19.81 6.31 6.36
C LYS A 269 -18.28 6.18 6.31
N LYS A 270 -17.78 5.02 5.87
CA LYS A 270 -16.36 4.63 5.87
C LYS A 270 -15.94 3.90 4.58
N MET A 271 -14.64 3.80 4.33
CA MET A 271 -14.05 3.22 3.11
C MET A 271 -14.51 1.77 2.84
N GLY A 272 -14.39 0.91 3.85
CA GLY A 272 -14.72 -0.52 3.82
C GLY A 272 -15.25 -0.99 5.16
N ILE A 273 -15.27 -2.31 5.36
CA ILE A 273 -15.98 -3.04 6.42
C ILE A 273 -17.39 -2.47 6.64
N LYS A 274 -18.06 -2.05 5.56
CA LYS A 274 -19.29 -1.24 5.62
C LYS A 274 -20.44 -1.98 6.29
N ALA A 275 -20.49 -3.31 6.15
CA ALA A 275 -21.44 -4.18 6.82
C ALA A 275 -21.36 -4.12 8.37
N SER A 276 -20.21 -3.75 8.93
CA SER A 276 -20.06 -3.56 10.37
C SER A 276 -20.60 -2.20 10.79
N ILE A 277 -21.59 -2.18 11.67
CA ILE A 277 -22.14 -0.93 12.21
C ILE A 277 -21.10 -0.28 13.13
N THR A 278 -20.88 1.02 12.92
CA THR A 278 -19.92 1.83 13.68
C THR A 278 -20.60 3.14 14.03
N THR A 279 -20.68 3.52 15.30
CA THR A 279 -21.36 4.74 15.74
C THR A 279 -20.59 5.47 16.83
N GLU A 280 -20.96 6.72 17.11
CA GLU A 280 -20.78 7.30 18.44
C GLU A 280 -21.71 6.61 19.45
N VAL A 281 -21.34 6.61 20.74
CA VAL A 281 -22.17 6.16 21.86
C VAL A 281 -22.05 7.20 22.98
N TYR A 282 -23.18 7.70 23.47
CA TYR A 282 -23.26 8.74 24.50
C TYR A 282 -23.82 8.15 25.80
N PHE A 283 -23.29 8.64 26.92
CA PHE A 283 -23.66 8.25 28.27
C PHE A 283 -24.01 9.54 29.04
N GLU A 284 -25.28 9.66 29.45
CA GLU A 284 -25.82 10.80 30.19
C GLU A 284 -26.45 10.30 31.50
N ASP A 285 -25.83 10.63 32.63
CA ASP A 285 -26.22 10.21 33.99
C ASP A 285 -26.53 8.71 34.17
N VAL A 286 -25.80 7.85 33.44
CA VAL A 286 -26.00 6.40 33.44
C VAL A 286 -25.62 5.80 34.79
N LYS A 287 -26.58 5.16 35.47
CA LYS A 287 -26.39 4.57 36.80
C LYS A 287 -25.90 3.13 36.68
N ILE A 288 -24.59 2.93 36.80
CA ILE A 288 -23.93 1.62 36.75
C ILE A 288 -23.87 1.03 38.18
N PRO A 289 -24.51 -0.12 38.46
CA PRO A 289 -24.39 -0.76 39.77
C PRO A 289 -22.93 -1.09 40.14
N VAL A 290 -22.57 -1.11 41.44
CA VAL A 290 -21.17 -1.41 41.83
C VAL A 290 -20.74 -2.83 41.48
N GLU A 291 -21.66 -3.79 41.46
CA GLU A 291 -21.45 -5.16 41.01
C GLU A 291 -21.18 -5.29 39.50
N ASN A 292 -21.29 -4.20 38.75
CA ASN A 292 -20.95 -4.12 37.32
C ASN A 292 -19.52 -3.57 37.08
N LEU A 293 -18.74 -3.32 38.14
CA LEU A 293 -17.29 -3.08 38.06
C LEU A 293 -16.58 -4.30 37.43
N LEU A 294 -15.75 -4.08 36.41
CA LEU A 294 -15.06 -5.16 35.70
C LEU A 294 -13.56 -5.18 36.02
N GLY A 295 -13.16 -6.14 36.86
CA GLY A 295 -11.83 -6.16 37.48
C GLY A 295 -11.79 -5.27 38.72
N GLU A 296 -10.69 -4.54 38.94
CA GLU A 296 -10.55 -3.63 40.09
C GLU A 296 -10.65 -2.14 39.70
N GLU A 297 -11.13 -1.34 40.65
CA GLU A 297 -11.26 0.12 40.54
C GLU A 297 -9.87 0.77 40.35
N GLY A 298 -9.70 1.48 39.24
CA GLY A 298 -8.45 2.09 38.80
C GLY A 298 -7.54 1.22 37.92
N GLU A 299 -7.87 -0.05 37.69
CA GLU A 299 -7.08 -0.98 36.88
C GLU A 299 -7.64 -1.20 35.46
N GLY A 300 -8.62 -0.38 35.04
CA GLY A 300 -9.29 -0.47 33.74
C GLY A 300 -8.36 -0.35 32.53
N PHE A 301 -7.25 0.39 32.64
CA PHE A 301 -6.23 0.44 31.57
C PHE A 301 -5.58 -0.94 31.34
N LYS A 302 -5.26 -1.65 32.41
CA LYS A 302 -4.69 -3.01 32.36
C LYS A 302 -5.72 -4.01 31.81
N VAL A 303 -6.98 -3.90 32.21
CA VAL A 303 -8.10 -4.68 31.66
C VAL A 303 -8.23 -4.46 30.15
N ALA A 304 -8.29 -3.19 29.69
CA ALA A 304 -8.37 -2.84 28.26
C ALA A 304 -7.19 -3.41 27.45
N MET A 305 -5.95 -3.24 27.94
CA MET A 305 -4.76 -3.74 27.24
C MET A 305 -4.74 -5.28 27.17
N ASN A 306 -5.18 -5.97 28.22
CA ASN A 306 -5.21 -7.43 28.22
C ASN A 306 -6.34 -8.01 27.33
N ILE A 307 -7.49 -7.34 27.22
CA ILE A 307 -8.53 -7.67 26.26
C ILE A 307 -7.98 -7.59 24.82
N LEU A 308 -7.36 -6.46 24.45
CA LEU A 308 -6.78 -6.26 23.12
C LEU A 308 -5.64 -7.26 22.85
N ASN A 309 -4.73 -7.45 23.81
CA ASN A 309 -3.63 -8.42 23.69
C ASN A 309 -4.16 -9.85 23.44
N ASN A 310 -5.24 -10.24 24.12
CA ASN A 310 -5.87 -11.55 23.95
C ASN A 310 -6.58 -11.69 22.59
N GLY A 311 -7.18 -10.63 22.03
CA GLY A 311 -7.84 -10.67 20.72
C GLY A 311 -6.89 -10.72 19.51
N ARG A 312 -5.67 -10.16 19.63
CA ARG A 312 -4.77 -9.90 18.48
C ARG A 312 -4.35 -11.12 17.65
N PHE A 313 -4.23 -12.32 18.23
CA PHE A 313 -3.89 -13.52 17.45
C PHE A 313 -4.99 -13.84 16.41
N GLY A 314 -6.26 -13.58 16.76
CA GLY A 314 -7.41 -13.82 15.90
C GLY A 314 -7.41 -12.94 14.65
N MET A 315 -6.84 -11.74 14.74
CA MET A 315 -6.58 -10.90 13.58
C MET A 315 -5.55 -11.55 12.64
N GLY A 316 -4.44 -12.07 13.18
CA GLY A 316 -3.44 -12.80 12.40
C GLY A 316 -4.05 -13.98 11.63
N ALA A 317 -4.88 -14.77 12.31
CA ALA A 317 -5.61 -15.87 11.69
C ALA A 317 -6.56 -15.37 10.58
N THR A 318 -7.42 -14.39 10.88
CA THR A 318 -8.37 -13.81 9.92
C THR A 318 -7.67 -13.30 8.65
N MET A 319 -6.62 -12.50 8.81
CA MET A 319 -5.82 -11.98 7.68
C MET A 319 -5.19 -13.10 6.84
N SER A 320 -4.76 -14.21 7.46
CA SER A 320 -4.23 -15.36 6.72
C SER A 320 -5.27 -16.09 5.87
N GLY A 321 -6.56 -16.02 6.23
CA GLY A 321 -7.69 -16.45 5.40
C GLY A 321 -7.94 -15.51 4.22
N THR A 322 -7.96 -14.19 4.47
CA THR A 322 -8.10 -13.17 3.42
C THR A 322 -7.00 -13.28 2.35
N MET A 323 -5.77 -13.61 2.78
CA MET A 323 -4.67 -13.83 1.85
C MET A 323 -4.87 -15.06 0.96
N LYS A 324 -5.48 -16.16 1.44
CA LYS A 324 -5.81 -17.34 0.62
C LYS A 324 -6.76 -16.95 -0.52
N TYR A 325 -7.86 -16.26 -0.21
CA TYR A 325 -8.81 -15.72 -1.20
C TYR A 325 -8.12 -14.86 -2.28
N CYS A 326 -7.30 -13.90 -1.86
CA CYS A 326 -6.58 -13.01 -2.79
C CYS A 326 -5.57 -13.78 -3.68
N ILE A 327 -4.86 -14.78 -3.12
CA ILE A 327 -3.94 -15.63 -3.88
C ILE A 327 -4.70 -16.48 -4.90
N GLU A 328 -5.81 -17.11 -4.52
CA GLU A 328 -6.62 -17.95 -5.41
C GLU A 328 -7.20 -17.15 -6.58
N LYS A 329 -7.77 -15.96 -6.33
CA LYS A 329 -8.21 -15.04 -7.39
C LYS A 329 -7.07 -14.65 -8.34
N ALA A 330 -5.88 -14.37 -7.80
CA ALA A 330 -4.70 -14.08 -8.62
C ALA A 330 -4.29 -15.31 -9.44
N VAL A 331 -4.22 -16.51 -8.82
CA VAL A 331 -3.79 -17.76 -9.45
C VAL A 331 -4.73 -18.18 -10.58
N ASP A 332 -6.05 -18.07 -10.41
CA ASP A 332 -7.02 -18.34 -11.48
C ASP A 332 -6.76 -17.44 -12.70
N HIS A 333 -6.69 -16.13 -12.48
CA HIS A 333 -6.41 -15.17 -13.55
C HIS A 333 -5.11 -15.52 -14.29
N VAL A 334 -4.07 -15.87 -13.54
CA VAL A 334 -2.72 -16.13 -14.06
C VAL A 334 -2.59 -17.49 -14.76
N ASN A 335 -3.47 -18.44 -14.45
CA ASN A 335 -3.65 -19.71 -15.13
C ASN A 335 -4.40 -19.58 -16.46
N ASN A 336 -5.26 -18.56 -16.62
CA ASN A 336 -6.17 -18.43 -17.75
C ASN A 336 -5.81 -17.30 -18.72
N ARG A 337 -5.28 -16.18 -18.23
CA ARG A 337 -4.93 -15.00 -19.04
C ARG A 337 -3.72 -15.26 -19.94
N VAL A 338 -3.92 -15.06 -21.25
CA VAL A 338 -2.85 -15.02 -22.26
C VAL A 338 -2.52 -13.55 -22.59
N GLN A 339 -1.25 -13.21 -22.71
CA GLN A 339 -0.76 -11.91 -23.17
C GLN A 339 0.66 -12.09 -23.74
N PHE A 340 1.08 -11.34 -24.77
CA PHE A 340 2.39 -11.50 -25.43
C PHE A 340 2.71 -12.96 -25.83
N GLY A 341 1.67 -13.70 -26.25
CA GLY A 341 1.76 -15.08 -26.73
C GLY A 341 1.86 -16.19 -25.68
N LYS A 342 1.83 -15.89 -24.37
CA LYS A 342 1.93 -16.90 -23.30
C LYS A 342 0.93 -16.70 -22.17
N LYS A 343 0.72 -17.72 -21.34
CA LYS A 343 -0.07 -17.58 -20.10
C LYS A 343 0.71 -16.77 -19.07
N LEU A 344 0.03 -15.92 -18.29
CA LEU A 344 0.74 -15.03 -17.35
C LEU A 344 1.63 -15.77 -16.35
N LYS A 345 1.24 -16.97 -15.90
CA LYS A 345 2.07 -17.83 -15.02
C LYS A 345 3.44 -18.20 -15.57
N GLU A 346 3.69 -18.02 -16.87
CA GLU A 346 4.98 -18.33 -17.49
C GLU A 346 6.03 -17.23 -17.25
N TYR A 347 5.60 -16.00 -16.97
CA TYR A 347 6.45 -14.82 -16.77
C TYR A 347 7.09 -14.79 -15.38
N GLU A 348 8.39 -14.45 -15.29
CA GLU A 348 9.12 -14.48 -14.02
C GLU A 348 8.64 -13.41 -13.03
N ALA A 349 8.32 -12.22 -13.52
CA ALA A 349 7.83 -11.12 -12.67
C ALA A 349 6.48 -11.46 -12.01
N ILE A 350 5.66 -12.27 -12.69
CA ILE A 350 4.40 -12.79 -12.15
C ILE A 350 4.66 -13.89 -11.12
N LYS A 351 5.62 -14.78 -11.37
CA LYS A 351 6.04 -15.80 -10.40
C LYS A 351 6.61 -15.17 -9.12
N GLU A 352 7.42 -14.11 -9.24
CA GLU A 352 7.94 -13.37 -8.07
C GLU A 352 6.79 -12.86 -7.19
N LYS A 353 5.75 -12.25 -7.76
CA LYS A 353 4.57 -11.79 -7.02
C LYS A 353 3.79 -12.93 -6.36
N ILE A 354 3.39 -13.97 -7.11
CA ILE A 354 2.64 -15.11 -6.58
C ILE A 354 3.40 -15.82 -5.45
N ALA A 355 4.72 -16.01 -5.61
CA ALA A 355 5.56 -16.59 -4.57
C ALA A 355 5.64 -15.70 -3.32
N GLN A 356 5.85 -14.39 -3.50
CA GLN A 356 5.91 -13.44 -2.39
C GLN A 356 4.59 -13.43 -1.61
N MET A 357 3.46 -13.44 -2.30
CA MET A 357 2.13 -13.47 -1.68
C MET A 357 1.95 -14.72 -0.83
N ASN A 358 2.31 -15.89 -1.38
CA ASN A 358 2.20 -17.16 -0.68
C ASN A 358 3.15 -17.29 0.53
N VAL A 359 4.38 -16.77 0.43
CA VAL A 359 5.33 -16.74 1.55
C VAL A 359 4.83 -15.85 2.69
N LEU A 360 4.23 -14.68 2.37
CA LEU A 360 3.63 -13.79 3.37
C LEU A 360 2.41 -14.40 4.07
N GLN A 361 1.55 -15.10 3.31
CA GLN A 361 0.42 -15.85 3.86
C GLN A 361 0.91 -16.93 4.83
N TYR A 362 1.88 -17.74 4.41
CA TYR A 362 2.45 -18.83 5.20
C TYR A 362 3.11 -18.32 6.50
N ALA A 363 3.90 -17.24 6.44
CA ALA A 363 4.49 -16.62 7.63
C ALA A 363 3.42 -16.08 8.60
N THR A 364 2.37 -15.45 8.07
CA THR A 364 1.27 -14.89 8.88
C THR A 364 0.48 -15.98 9.61
N GLU A 365 0.06 -17.02 8.89
CA GLU A 365 -0.63 -18.18 9.47
C GLU A 365 0.22 -18.82 10.56
N SER A 366 1.50 -19.06 10.27
CA SER A 366 2.42 -19.70 11.23
C SER A 366 2.58 -18.90 12.53
N MET A 367 2.62 -17.55 12.46
CA MET A 367 2.68 -16.72 13.67
C MET A 367 1.37 -16.76 14.46
N ALA A 368 0.23 -16.61 13.79
CA ALA A 368 -1.07 -16.63 14.45
C ALA A 368 -1.30 -17.93 15.26
N PHE A 369 -0.97 -19.07 14.65
CA PHE A 369 -1.15 -20.39 15.27
C PHE A 369 0.00 -20.84 16.19
N THR A 370 1.16 -20.16 16.16
CA THR A 370 2.13 -20.30 17.26
C THR A 370 1.59 -19.59 18.51
N ILE A 371 1.06 -18.37 18.36
CA ILE A 371 0.57 -17.57 19.48
C ILE A 371 -0.68 -18.18 20.11
N SER A 372 -1.67 -18.59 19.32
CA SER A 372 -2.89 -19.21 19.86
C SER A 372 -2.58 -20.46 20.68
N GLN A 373 -1.70 -21.34 20.18
CA GLN A 373 -1.33 -22.58 20.86
C GLN A 373 -0.47 -22.33 22.12
N ASN A 374 0.36 -21.28 22.13
CA ASN A 374 1.04 -20.84 23.34
C ASN A 374 0.04 -20.34 24.41
N MET A 375 -1.01 -19.63 24.01
CA MET A 375 -2.08 -19.19 24.91
C MET A 375 -2.88 -20.37 25.45
N ASP A 376 -3.21 -21.35 24.61
CA ASP A 376 -3.91 -22.58 25.00
C ASP A 376 -3.05 -23.47 25.92
N SER A 377 -1.71 -23.41 25.78
CA SER A 377 -0.75 -23.99 26.73
C SER A 377 -0.62 -23.22 28.06
N GLY A 378 -1.48 -22.22 28.30
CA GLY A 378 -1.50 -21.41 29.52
C GLY A 378 -0.51 -20.25 29.56
N SER A 379 0.22 -19.95 28.47
CA SER A 379 1.17 -18.83 28.45
C SER A 379 0.47 -17.49 28.71
N GLN A 380 1.10 -16.67 29.55
CA GLN A 380 0.70 -15.28 29.82
C GLN A 380 1.70 -14.26 29.22
N ASP A 381 2.85 -14.75 28.74
CA ASP A 381 3.95 -13.94 28.22
C ASP A 381 3.98 -14.07 26.69
N TYR A 382 3.06 -13.36 26.01
CA TYR A 382 2.92 -13.39 24.54
C TYR A 382 2.61 -12.01 23.91
N HIS A 383 2.64 -10.93 24.68
CA HIS A 383 2.17 -9.62 24.24
C HIS A 383 3.04 -8.97 23.15
N LEU A 384 4.35 -9.22 23.15
CA LEU A 384 5.27 -8.77 22.10
C LEU A 384 4.98 -9.53 20.79
N GLU A 385 4.88 -10.85 20.88
CA GLU A 385 4.56 -11.76 19.78
C GLU A 385 3.20 -11.43 19.15
N ALA A 386 2.17 -11.16 19.96
CA ALA A 386 0.84 -10.75 19.50
C ALA A 386 0.86 -9.39 18.79
N ALA A 387 1.63 -8.41 19.30
CA ALA A 387 1.80 -7.12 18.61
C ALA A 387 2.55 -7.26 17.28
N ILE A 388 3.61 -8.08 17.24
CA ILE A 388 4.35 -8.43 16.01
C ILE A 388 3.42 -9.09 14.99
N SER A 389 2.65 -10.10 15.39
CA SER A 389 1.70 -10.81 14.52
C SER A 389 0.65 -9.85 13.94
N LYS A 390 0.07 -8.97 14.77
CA LYS A 390 -0.90 -7.94 14.32
C LYS A 390 -0.32 -7.02 13.26
N VAL A 391 0.87 -6.45 13.52
CA VAL A 391 1.56 -5.54 12.59
C VAL A 391 1.86 -6.27 11.27
N PHE A 392 2.47 -7.46 11.36
CA PHE A 392 2.85 -8.26 10.21
C PHE A 392 1.64 -8.66 9.37
N ALA A 393 0.62 -9.25 9.99
CA ALA A 393 -0.55 -9.81 9.30
C ALA A 393 -1.33 -8.75 8.52
N SER A 394 -1.53 -7.58 9.12
CA SER A 394 -2.28 -6.48 8.50
C SER A 394 -1.51 -5.83 7.34
N GLU A 395 -0.18 -5.75 7.41
CA GLU A 395 0.67 -5.25 6.30
C GLU A 395 0.85 -6.32 5.21
N ALA A 396 0.98 -7.59 5.57
CA ALA A 396 1.03 -8.72 4.65
C ALA A 396 -0.26 -8.85 3.84
N ALA A 397 -1.43 -8.85 4.48
CA ALA A 397 -2.72 -8.95 3.78
C ALA A 397 -2.97 -7.75 2.85
N TRP A 398 -2.61 -6.54 3.28
CA TRP A 398 -2.66 -5.34 2.44
C TRP A 398 -1.80 -5.49 1.17
N TYR A 399 -0.56 -5.93 1.31
CA TYR A 399 0.33 -6.19 0.17
C TYR A 399 -0.21 -7.29 -0.76
N VAL A 400 -0.69 -8.39 -0.20
CA VAL A 400 -1.24 -9.52 -0.98
C VAL A 400 -2.48 -9.11 -1.78
N CYS A 401 -3.38 -8.33 -1.19
CA CYS A 401 -4.54 -7.80 -1.91
C CYS A 401 -4.13 -6.80 -3.00
N ASP A 402 -3.17 -5.92 -2.72
CA ASP A 402 -2.67 -4.95 -3.70
C ASP A 402 -2.00 -5.60 -4.92
N GLU A 403 -1.20 -6.64 -4.70
CA GLU A 403 -0.58 -7.41 -5.78
C GLU A 403 -1.57 -8.30 -6.53
N ALA A 404 -2.59 -8.85 -5.85
CA ALA A 404 -3.68 -9.54 -6.55
C ALA A 404 -4.39 -8.61 -7.55
N ILE A 405 -4.73 -7.39 -7.13
CA ILE A 405 -5.30 -6.35 -8.03
C ILE A 405 -4.32 -6.01 -9.16
N GLN A 406 -3.01 -5.92 -8.88
CA GLN A 406 -2.01 -5.63 -9.91
C GLN A 406 -1.89 -6.76 -10.95
N ILE A 407 -1.97 -8.02 -10.53
CA ILE A 407 -1.93 -9.21 -11.39
C ILE A 407 -3.17 -9.28 -12.31
N LEU A 408 -4.36 -8.95 -11.79
CA LEU A 408 -5.59 -8.89 -12.60
C LEU A 408 -5.66 -7.65 -13.52
N GLY A 409 -4.80 -6.66 -13.31
CA GLY A 409 -4.80 -5.41 -14.07
C GLY A 409 -6.14 -4.67 -13.97
N GLY A 410 -6.67 -4.19 -15.09
CA GLY A 410 -7.92 -3.41 -15.13
C GLY A 410 -9.10 -4.13 -14.48
N MET A 411 -9.15 -5.46 -14.60
CA MET A 411 -10.19 -6.29 -13.99
C MET A 411 -10.19 -6.18 -12.47
N GLY A 412 -9.01 -6.18 -11.83
CA GLY A 412 -8.87 -6.10 -10.36
C GLY A 412 -9.34 -4.77 -9.75
N PHE A 413 -9.57 -3.74 -10.58
CA PHE A 413 -10.13 -2.44 -10.17
C PHE A 413 -11.66 -2.39 -10.28
N MET A 414 -12.29 -3.39 -10.93
CA MET A 414 -13.74 -3.47 -11.11
C MET A 414 -14.42 -4.17 -9.92
N LYS A 415 -15.61 -3.68 -9.52
CA LYS A 415 -16.35 -4.13 -8.33
C LYS A 415 -16.69 -5.63 -8.39
N GLU A 416 -16.95 -6.15 -9.58
CA GLU A 416 -17.31 -7.56 -9.82
C GLU A 416 -16.27 -8.57 -9.29
N THR A 417 -14.98 -8.22 -9.28
CA THR A 417 -13.93 -9.13 -8.77
C THR A 417 -13.97 -9.34 -7.25
N GLY A 418 -14.63 -8.43 -6.51
CA GLY A 418 -14.61 -8.39 -5.06
C GLY A 418 -13.26 -8.03 -4.41
N LEU A 419 -12.14 -8.00 -5.16
CA LEU A 419 -10.82 -7.64 -4.61
C LEU A 419 -10.78 -6.18 -4.13
N GLU A 420 -11.46 -5.26 -4.84
CA GLU A 420 -11.52 -3.85 -4.44
C GLU A 420 -12.20 -3.68 -3.07
N ARG A 421 -13.25 -4.46 -2.79
CA ARG A 421 -13.93 -4.51 -1.50
C ARG A 421 -12.97 -4.99 -0.40
N VAL A 422 -12.28 -6.11 -0.64
CA VAL A 422 -11.27 -6.63 0.30
C VAL A 422 -10.16 -5.61 0.57
N MET A 423 -9.70 -4.87 -0.45
CA MET A 423 -8.73 -3.78 -0.27
C MET A 423 -9.30 -2.66 0.62
N ARG A 424 -10.53 -2.20 0.38
CA ARG A 424 -11.21 -1.19 1.22
C ARG A 424 -11.36 -1.68 2.66
N ASP A 425 -11.71 -2.95 2.85
CA ASP A 425 -11.87 -3.58 4.16
C ASP A 425 -10.54 -3.66 4.92
N LEU A 426 -9.45 -4.07 4.25
CA LEU A 426 -8.14 -4.27 4.87
C LEU A 426 -7.49 -3.00 5.43
N ARG A 427 -7.80 -1.81 4.89
CA ARG A 427 -7.05 -0.59 5.24
C ARG A 427 -7.16 -0.20 6.73
N ILE A 428 -8.27 -0.50 7.41
CA ILE A 428 -8.44 -0.22 8.85
C ILE A 428 -7.63 -1.16 9.75
N PHE A 429 -7.26 -2.35 9.27
CA PHE A 429 -6.52 -3.34 10.08
C PHE A 429 -5.10 -2.88 10.45
N ARG A 430 -4.54 -1.89 9.72
CA ARG A 430 -3.28 -1.20 10.06
C ARG A 430 -3.43 -0.07 11.10
N ILE A 431 -4.66 0.24 11.51
CA ILE A 431 -5.03 1.41 12.35
C ILE A 431 -5.71 0.99 13.66
N PHE A 432 -6.80 0.21 13.62
CA PHE A 432 -7.51 -0.19 14.85
C PHE A 432 -6.73 -1.27 15.63
N GLU A 433 -7.22 -1.69 16.81
CA GLU A 433 -6.53 -2.67 17.69
C GLU A 433 -5.10 -2.26 18.12
N GLY A 434 -4.83 -0.95 18.03
CA GLY A 434 -3.50 -0.34 18.11
C GLY A 434 -2.94 -0.07 16.71
N THR A 435 -2.62 1.19 16.39
CA THR A 435 -2.03 1.53 15.08
C THR A 435 -0.68 0.84 14.94
N ASN A 436 -0.33 0.41 13.73
CA ASN A 436 0.91 -0.36 13.54
C ASN A 436 2.17 0.44 13.91
N ASP A 437 2.13 1.77 13.83
CA ASP A 437 3.20 2.67 14.28
C ASP A 437 3.35 2.64 15.81
N ILE A 438 2.23 2.62 16.55
CA ILE A 438 2.25 2.55 18.02
C ILE A 438 2.60 1.13 18.51
N LEU A 439 2.17 0.09 17.79
CA LEU A 439 2.55 -1.29 18.08
C LEU A 439 4.04 -1.54 17.84
N ARG A 440 4.67 -0.90 16.84
CA ARG A 440 6.13 -0.89 16.68
C ARG A 440 6.82 -0.28 17.89
N LEU A 441 6.40 0.92 18.31
CA LEU A 441 6.94 1.55 19.51
C LEU A 441 6.73 0.70 20.76
N PHE A 442 5.57 0.06 20.93
CA PHE A 442 5.30 -0.88 22.01
C PHE A 442 6.28 -2.07 22.01
N VAL A 443 6.44 -2.76 20.87
CA VAL A 443 7.37 -3.89 20.74
C VAL A 443 8.79 -3.48 21.14
N ALA A 444 9.29 -2.36 20.61
CA ALA A 444 10.62 -1.88 20.93
C ALA A 444 10.76 -1.44 22.39
N LEU A 445 9.84 -0.61 22.91
CA LEU A 445 9.93 -0.05 24.25
C LEU A 445 9.75 -1.10 25.35
N THR A 446 8.78 -2.00 25.22
CA THR A 446 8.53 -3.07 26.21
C THR A 446 9.67 -4.08 26.22
N GLY A 447 10.21 -4.45 25.06
CA GLY A 447 11.41 -5.28 24.97
C GLY A 447 12.65 -4.62 25.60
N ILE A 448 12.90 -3.34 25.27
CA ILE A 448 13.99 -2.54 25.86
C ILE A 448 13.81 -2.37 27.38
N GLN A 449 12.59 -2.19 27.87
CA GLN A 449 12.30 -2.07 29.30
C GLN A 449 12.67 -3.36 30.05
N TYR A 450 12.30 -4.51 29.49
CA TYR A 450 12.66 -5.82 30.03
C TYR A 450 14.18 -6.03 30.03
N ALA A 451 14.89 -5.61 28.96
CA ALA A 451 16.34 -5.66 28.91
C ALA A 451 17.04 -4.70 29.89
N GLY A 452 16.58 -3.45 29.96
CA GLY A 452 17.12 -2.41 30.84
C GLY A 452 16.88 -2.68 32.33
N SER A 453 15.84 -3.44 32.69
CA SER A 453 15.64 -3.92 34.06
C SER A 453 16.78 -4.87 34.47
N HIS A 454 17.15 -5.80 33.59
CA HIS A 454 18.22 -6.75 33.83
C HIS A 454 19.62 -6.10 33.84
N LEU A 455 19.90 -5.15 32.93
CA LEU A 455 21.16 -4.40 32.97
C LEU A 455 21.34 -3.64 34.30
N LYS A 456 20.26 -3.13 34.91
CA LYS A 456 20.33 -2.53 36.26
C LYS A 456 20.61 -3.55 37.35
N GLU A 457 20.10 -4.78 37.24
CA GLU A 457 20.44 -5.87 38.17
C GLU A 457 21.92 -6.24 38.07
N LEU A 458 22.45 -6.38 36.84
CA LEU A 458 23.88 -6.60 36.60
C LEU A 458 24.72 -5.43 37.15
N GLN A 459 24.36 -4.18 36.88
CA GLN A 459 25.05 -3.01 37.43
C GLN A 459 25.02 -2.95 38.97
N LYS A 460 23.90 -3.35 39.60
CA LYS A 460 23.82 -3.48 41.07
C LYS A 460 24.71 -4.61 41.58
N ALA A 461 24.74 -5.75 40.90
CA ALA A 461 25.62 -6.86 41.21
C ALA A 461 27.11 -6.45 41.13
N PHE A 462 27.54 -5.80 40.05
CA PHE A 462 28.90 -5.27 39.92
C PHE A 462 29.28 -4.23 40.99
N LYS A 463 28.30 -3.50 41.55
CA LYS A 463 28.52 -2.58 42.70
C LYS A 463 28.65 -3.29 44.05
N ASN A 464 28.20 -4.54 44.17
CA ASN A 464 28.43 -5.39 45.35
C ASN A 464 28.94 -6.79 44.90
N PRO A 465 30.20 -6.86 44.42
CA PRO A 465 30.70 -8.05 43.74
C PRO A 465 30.84 -9.25 44.66
N ALA A 466 31.19 -9.03 45.94
CA ALA A 466 31.34 -10.10 46.94
C ALA A 466 30.03 -10.90 47.14
N ALA A 467 28.87 -10.24 47.10
CA ALA A 467 27.57 -10.89 47.25
C ALA A 467 27.00 -11.49 45.94
N ASN A 468 27.62 -11.21 44.78
CA ASN A 468 27.06 -11.52 43.45
C ASN A 468 28.05 -12.21 42.49
N LEU A 469 29.15 -12.76 43.02
CA LEU A 469 30.22 -13.43 42.27
C LEU A 469 29.72 -14.41 41.21
N GLY A 470 28.74 -15.26 41.52
CA GLY A 470 28.18 -16.23 40.56
C GLY A 470 27.46 -15.59 39.37
N LEU A 471 26.72 -14.50 39.58
CA LEU A 471 26.03 -13.77 38.51
C LEU A 471 27.04 -13.00 37.64
N ILE A 472 28.04 -12.37 38.28
CA ILE A 472 29.11 -11.65 37.61
C ILE A 472 29.95 -12.61 36.75
N PHE A 473 30.36 -13.75 37.30
CA PHE A 473 31.15 -14.75 36.58
C PHE A 473 30.38 -15.35 35.40
N LYS A 474 29.09 -15.64 35.58
CA LYS A 474 28.21 -16.13 34.50
C LYS A 474 28.06 -15.10 33.36
N GLU A 475 27.89 -13.83 33.69
CA GLU A 475 27.76 -12.78 32.67
C GLU A 475 29.10 -12.42 32.01
N ALA A 476 30.21 -12.41 32.77
CA ALA A 476 31.55 -12.18 32.24
C ALA A 476 31.99 -13.32 31.30
N SER A 477 31.70 -14.58 31.65
CA SER A 477 31.94 -15.73 30.77
C SER A 477 31.05 -15.70 29.53
N ARG A 478 29.74 -15.38 29.65
CA ARG A 478 28.85 -15.17 28.48
C ARG A 478 29.41 -14.12 27.53
N ARG A 479 29.83 -12.95 28.05
CA ARG A 479 30.41 -11.85 27.26
C ARG A 479 31.72 -12.26 26.59
N ALA A 480 32.66 -12.85 27.35
CA ALA A 480 33.94 -13.31 26.81
C ALA A 480 33.76 -14.34 25.69
N ALA A 481 32.89 -15.34 25.91
CA ALA A 481 32.54 -16.36 24.93
C ALA A 481 31.96 -15.74 23.64
N SER A 482 30.95 -14.86 23.77
CA SER A 482 30.35 -14.15 22.63
C SER A 482 31.35 -13.25 21.86
N THR A 483 32.40 -12.75 22.53
CA THR A 483 33.43 -11.91 21.91
C THR A 483 34.41 -12.73 21.05
N VAL A 484 34.62 -14.01 21.37
CA VAL A 484 35.49 -14.93 20.62
C VAL A 484 34.72 -15.85 19.66
N GLY A 485 33.40 -15.63 19.48
CA GLY A 485 32.56 -16.42 18.59
C GLY A 485 32.20 -17.82 19.08
N ILE A 486 32.48 -18.15 20.34
CA ILE A 486 32.15 -19.43 20.97
C ILE A 486 30.92 -19.19 21.87
N GLY A 487 29.81 -19.90 21.65
CA GLY A 487 28.61 -19.74 22.48
C GLY A 487 27.71 -18.54 22.13
N GLY A 488 27.62 -18.18 20.85
CA GLY A 488 26.50 -17.39 20.31
C GLY A 488 25.20 -18.20 20.27
N THR A 489 24.14 -17.62 19.71
CA THR A 489 22.86 -18.32 19.53
C THR A 489 23.03 -19.52 18.60
N ASP A 490 22.53 -20.70 19.00
CA ASP A 490 22.45 -21.87 18.12
C ASP A 490 21.01 -22.36 17.99
N LEU A 491 20.53 -22.42 16.75
CA LEU A 491 19.22 -22.97 16.40
C LEU A 491 19.31 -24.37 15.79
N SER A 492 20.51 -24.87 15.47
CA SER A 492 20.71 -26.16 14.80
C SER A 492 20.07 -27.37 15.52
N PRO A 493 19.97 -27.44 16.88
CA PRO A 493 19.31 -28.56 17.55
C PRO A 493 17.81 -28.65 17.30
N PHE A 494 17.17 -27.57 16.86
CA PHE A 494 15.72 -27.50 16.62
C PHE A 494 15.35 -27.66 15.13
N LEU A 495 16.34 -27.76 14.23
CA LEU A 495 16.15 -27.63 12.79
C LEU A 495 16.62 -28.83 12.01
N VAL A 496 15.83 -29.20 11.00
CA VAL A 496 16.23 -30.20 9.99
C VAL A 496 17.37 -29.68 9.11
N THR A 497 18.19 -30.60 8.59
CA THR A 497 19.46 -30.33 7.89
C THR A 497 19.31 -29.30 6.77
N GLU A 498 18.21 -29.36 6.01
CA GLU A 498 17.91 -28.48 4.87
C GLU A 498 17.77 -27.00 5.28
N LEU A 499 17.46 -26.73 6.55
CA LEU A 499 17.20 -25.39 7.09
C LEU A 499 18.34 -24.84 7.95
N GLN A 500 19.31 -25.66 8.37
CA GLN A 500 20.39 -25.27 9.28
C GLN A 500 21.17 -24.02 8.82
N ALA A 501 21.44 -23.88 7.53
CA ALA A 501 22.11 -22.69 6.98
C ALA A 501 21.30 -21.39 7.18
N HIS A 502 19.97 -21.46 7.08
CA HIS A 502 19.07 -20.31 7.31
C HIS A 502 18.82 -20.10 8.81
N GLY A 503 18.84 -21.18 9.60
CA GLY A 503 18.88 -21.14 11.06
C GLY A 503 20.10 -20.39 11.59
N LYS A 504 21.30 -20.70 11.06
CA LYS A 504 22.54 -19.99 11.41
C LYS A 504 22.44 -18.49 11.09
N ALA A 505 21.99 -18.14 9.87
CA ALA A 505 21.82 -16.73 9.51
C ALA A 505 20.80 -16.01 10.42
N THR A 506 19.73 -16.70 10.85
CA THR A 506 18.74 -16.19 11.80
C THR A 506 19.34 -15.99 13.19
N ALA A 507 20.18 -16.93 13.66
CA ALA A 507 20.91 -16.82 14.91
C ALA A 507 21.90 -15.64 14.92
N GLU A 508 22.63 -15.40 13.82
CA GLU A 508 23.46 -14.21 13.65
C GLU A 508 22.66 -12.90 13.78
N CYS A 509 21.40 -12.87 13.31
CA CYS A 509 20.51 -11.72 13.50
C CYS A 509 20.05 -11.56 14.95
N ILE A 510 19.79 -12.66 15.66
CA ILE A 510 19.45 -12.64 17.10
C ILE A 510 20.61 -12.08 17.93
N ASP A 511 21.84 -12.55 17.67
CA ASP A 511 23.03 -12.08 18.37
C ASP A 511 23.30 -10.60 18.08
N LEU A 512 23.24 -10.18 16.81
CA LEU A 512 23.38 -8.77 16.40
C LEU A 512 22.28 -7.89 16.98
N PHE A 513 21.05 -8.39 17.12
CA PHE A 513 19.93 -7.68 17.73
C PHE A 513 20.20 -7.42 19.21
N GLY A 514 20.59 -8.44 19.98
CA GLY A 514 20.94 -8.31 21.39
C GLY A 514 22.07 -7.31 21.62
N GLN A 515 23.14 -7.40 20.84
CA GLN A 515 24.27 -6.46 20.86
C GLN A 515 23.82 -5.02 20.55
N THR A 516 22.93 -4.85 19.56
CA THR A 516 22.39 -3.54 19.18
C THR A 516 21.53 -2.94 20.30
N VAL A 517 20.67 -3.73 20.94
CA VAL A 517 19.85 -3.29 22.07
C VAL A 517 20.71 -2.89 23.27
N GLU A 518 21.74 -3.66 23.61
CA GLU A 518 22.67 -3.29 24.70
C GLU A 518 23.43 -1.99 24.36
N SER A 519 23.96 -1.86 23.14
CA SER A 519 24.66 -0.65 22.68
C SER A 519 23.79 0.61 22.78
N LEU A 520 22.52 0.51 22.35
CA LEU A 520 21.56 1.62 22.41
C LEU A 520 21.15 1.95 23.85
N LEU A 521 20.97 0.96 24.71
CA LEU A 521 20.71 1.16 26.14
C LEU A 521 21.88 1.83 26.87
N ILE A 522 23.13 1.48 26.52
CA ILE A 522 24.34 2.15 27.03
C ILE A 522 24.41 3.60 26.53
N LYS A 523 24.16 3.83 25.24
CA LYS A 523 24.29 5.16 24.60
C LYS A 523 23.23 6.16 25.05
N TYR A 524 21.97 5.74 25.14
CA TYR A 524 20.83 6.64 25.37
C TYR A 524 20.20 6.51 26.77
N GLY A 525 20.41 5.40 27.47
CA GLY A 525 19.81 5.15 28.78
C GLY A 525 18.28 5.29 28.76
N LYS A 526 17.72 6.12 29.65
CA LYS A 526 16.28 6.42 29.68
C LYS A 526 15.81 7.23 28.46
N ASN A 527 16.68 7.97 27.79
CA ASN A 527 16.30 8.88 26.71
C ASN A 527 15.96 8.16 25.39
N ILE A 528 16.25 6.86 25.29
CA ILE A 528 15.90 6.02 24.13
C ILE A 528 14.41 6.11 23.77
N ILE A 529 13.54 6.42 24.74
CA ILE A 529 12.09 6.60 24.55
C ILE A 529 11.73 7.76 23.61
N HIS A 530 12.67 8.66 23.31
CA HIS A 530 12.48 9.79 22.40
C HIS A 530 13.00 9.52 20.98
N GLU A 531 13.85 8.51 20.80
CA GLU A 531 14.51 8.16 19.53
C GLU A 531 13.60 7.24 18.67
N GLN A 532 12.39 7.70 18.36
CA GLN A 532 11.36 6.88 17.68
C GLN A 532 11.83 6.30 16.35
N ASN A 533 12.66 7.01 15.60
CA ASN A 533 13.19 6.51 14.33
C ASN A 533 14.10 5.29 14.52
N ILE A 534 14.81 5.20 15.64
CA ILE A 534 15.64 4.05 16.05
C ILE A 534 14.74 2.91 16.57
N LEU A 535 13.77 3.23 17.44
CA LEU A 535 12.81 2.27 17.97
C LEU A 535 12.04 1.55 16.87
N ASN A 536 11.63 2.25 15.80
CA ASN A 536 10.97 1.65 14.64
C ASN A 536 11.86 0.62 13.94
N ARG A 537 13.17 0.86 13.77
CA ARG A 537 14.08 -0.14 13.17
C ARG A 537 14.28 -1.36 14.06
N LEU A 538 14.31 -1.17 15.38
CA LEU A 538 14.32 -2.31 16.31
C LEU A 538 13.04 -3.12 16.23
N ALA A 539 11.88 -2.46 16.13
CA ALA A 539 10.60 -3.15 15.96
C ALA A 539 10.55 -3.95 14.65
N ASP A 540 10.97 -3.37 13.52
CA ASP A 540 11.00 -4.07 12.24
C ASP A 540 11.99 -5.25 12.25
N ALA A 541 13.18 -5.09 12.86
CA ALA A 541 14.12 -6.19 13.06
C ALA A 541 13.57 -7.31 13.98
N ALA A 542 12.83 -6.94 15.02
CA ALA A 542 12.16 -7.90 15.91
C ALA A 542 11.04 -8.69 15.19
N ILE A 543 10.28 -8.02 14.32
CA ILE A 543 9.27 -8.65 13.44
C ILE A 543 9.92 -9.64 12.47
N ASP A 544 11.02 -9.24 11.81
CA ASP A 544 11.79 -10.14 10.93
C ASP A 544 12.34 -11.35 11.69
N ILE A 545 12.91 -11.16 12.89
CA ILE A 545 13.44 -12.27 13.72
C ILE A 545 12.33 -13.25 14.13
N TYR A 546 11.21 -12.76 14.66
CA TYR A 546 10.12 -13.62 15.11
C TYR A 546 9.52 -14.43 13.95
N SER A 547 9.25 -13.76 12.82
CA SER A 547 8.71 -14.43 11.63
C SER A 547 9.66 -15.50 11.09
N MET A 548 10.99 -15.27 11.08
CA MET A 548 12.00 -16.26 10.68
C MET A 548 11.97 -17.52 11.57
N VAL A 549 12.04 -17.37 12.89
CA VAL A 549 12.08 -18.54 13.79
C VAL A 549 10.79 -19.36 13.74
N VAL A 550 9.64 -18.70 13.58
CA VAL A 550 8.34 -19.36 13.47
C VAL A 550 8.23 -20.21 12.19
N VAL A 551 8.63 -19.69 11.02
CA VAL A 551 8.59 -20.48 9.77
C VAL A 551 9.66 -21.57 9.70
N LEU A 552 10.82 -21.35 10.34
CA LEU A 552 11.85 -22.37 10.54
C LEU A 552 11.31 -23.53 11.38
N SER A 553 10.58 -23.22 12.45
CA SER A 553 9.98 -24.22 13.33
C SER A 553 8.87 -25.01 12.62
N ARG A 554 7.91 -24.33 11.97
CA ARG A 554 6.81 -25.00 11.24
C ARG A 554 7.34 -25.94 10.15
N SER A 555 8.28 -25.47 9.34
CA SER A 555 8.85 -26.28 8.26
C SER A 555 9.68 -27.45 8.79
N SER A 556 10.38 -27.29 9.92
CA SER A 556 11.06 -28.42 10.58
C SER A 556 10.07 -29.47 11.09
N ARG A 557 8.95 -29.04 11.70
CA ARG A 557 7.84 -29.94 12.10
C ARG A 557 7.27 -30.68 10.89
N ALA A 558 7.06 -29.99 9.76
CA ALA A 558 6.50 -30.60 8.55
C ALA A 558 7.39 -31.73 7.99
N VAL A 559 8.71 -31.54 8.00
CA VAL A 559 9.69 -32.58 7.61
C VAL A 559 9.72 -33.73 8.61
N GLN A 560 9.76 -33.43 9.91
CA GLN A 560 9.75 -34.44 10.98
C GLN A 560 8.48 -35.32 10.95
N LYS A 561 7.33 -34.72 10.62
CA LYS A 561 6.05 -35.42 10.41
C LYS A 561 5.86 -36.01 9.01
N GLN A 562 6.84 -35.87 8.11
CA GLN A 562 6.81 -36.38 6.73
C GLN A 562 5.59 -35.89 5.90
N LEU A 563 5.17 -34.64 6.11
CA LEU A 563 4.00 -34.08 5.41
C LEU A 563 4.27 -33.92 3.91
N ILE A 564 3.25 -34.15 3.07
CA ILE A 564 3.33 -33.98 1.60
C ILE A 564 3.63 -32.54 1.15
N THR A 565 3.52 -31.58 2.08
CA THR A 565 3.82 -30.16 1.91
C THR A 565 5.27 -29.80 2.26
N ALA A 566 6.01 -30.67 2.95
CA ALA A 566 7.29 -30.35 3.60
C ALA A 566 8.34 -29.72 2.67
N GLU A 567 8.50 -30.21 1.44
CA GLU A 567 9.42 -29.61 0.45
C GLU A 567 9.00 -28.18 0.04
N HIS A 568 7.69 -27.92 -0.09
CA HIS A 568 7.16 -26.60 -0.40
C HIS A 568 7.34 -25.65 0.79
N GLU A 569 7.11 -26.14 2.01
CA GLU A 569 7.37 -25.41 3.25
C GLU A 569 8.85 -25.07 3.42
N ILE A 570 9.77 -26.01 3.13
CA ILE A 570 11.22 -25.74 3.08
C ILE A 570 11.52 -24.60 2.10
N ASN A 571 10.94 -24.64 0.90
CA ASN A 571 11.19 -23.63 -0.11
C ASN A 571 10.67 -22.24 0.30
N MET A 572 9.46 -22.18 0.87
CA MET A 572 8.91 -20.94 1.42
C MET A 572 9.74 -20.39 2.59
N THR A 573 10.13 -21.25 3.53
CA THR A 573 10.95 -20.87 4.70
C THR A 573 12.32 -20.35 4.28
N LYS A 574 13.01 -21.01 3.34
CA LYS A 574 14.29 -20.52 2.79
C LYS A 574 14.13 -19.15 2.12
N ALA A 575 13.12 -19.01 1.26
CA ALA A 575 12.82 -17.76 0.58
C ALA A 575 12.49 -16.62 1.58
N TRP A 576 11.71 -16.90 2.62
CA TRP A 576 11.41 -15.93 3.67
C TRP A 576 12.66 -15.52 4.45
N CYS A 577 13.38 -16.51 4.99
CA CYS A 577 14.55 -16.25 5.83
C CYS A 577 15.64 -15.50 5.07
N TYR A 578 15.86 -15.76 3.78
CA TYR A 578 16.78 -14.95 2.97
C TYR A 578 16.40 -13.46 2.94
N GLN A 579 15.12 -13.16 2.67
CA GLN A 579 14.64 -11.77 2.60
C GLN A 579 14.62 -11.08 3.97
N ALA A 580 14.12 -11.77 4.99
CA ALA A 580 14.03 -11.25 6.36
C ALA A 580 15.41 -11.04 7.00
N ASN A 581 16.42 -11.85 6.65
CA ASN A 581 17.80 -11.65 7.11
C ASN A 581 18.38 -10.33 6.60
N GLU A 582 18.29 -10.07 5.29
CA GLU A 582 18.79 -8.82 4.68
C GLU A 582 18.08 -7.57 5.25
N ARG A 583 16.76 -7.65 5.49
CA ARG A 583 16.00 -6.56 6.13
C ARG A 583 16.41 -6.35 7.58
N CYS A 584 16.48 -7.42 8.39
CA CYS A 584 16.90 -7.35 9.79
C CYS A 584 18.30 -6.73 9.94
N ARG A 585 19.30 -7.24 9.20
CA ARG A 585 20.67 -6.68 9.19
C ARG A 585 20.68 -5.21 8.76
N THR A 586 19.87 -4.84 7.77
CA THR A 586 19.74 -3.44 7.31
C THR A 586 19.15 -2.55 8.40
N ASN A 587 18.10 -2.99 9.09
CA ASN A 587 17.46 -2.25 10.17
C ASN A 587 18.38 -2.07 11.37
N LEU A 588 19.10 -3.12 11.80
CA LEU A 588 20.06 -3.06 12.91
C LEU A 588 21.26 -2.13 12.60
N ARG A 589 21.78 -2.17 11.37
CA ARG A 589 22.78 -1.21 10.89
C ARG A 589 22.24 0.23 10.89
N ASN A 590 21.00 0.43 10.46
CA ASN A 590 20.36 1.75 10.40
C ASN A 590 20.04 2.31 11.81
N ALA A 591 19.81 1.45 12.81
CA ALA A 591 19.62 1.83 14.20
C ALA A 591 20.88 2.42 14.86
N THR A 592 22.08 2.05 14.36
CA THR A 592 23.38 2.43 14.94
C THR A 592 24.21 3.39 14.08
N SER A 593 23.91 3.49 12.78
CA SER A 593 24.64 4.33 11.82
C SER A 593 24.54 5.83 12.10
N SER A 594 25.70 6.47 12.34
CA SER A 594 25.80 7.94 12.48
C SER A 594 25.28 8.70 11.26
N GLN A 595 25.50 8.16 10.05
CA GLN A 595 25.01 8.77 8.80
C GLN A 595 23.48 8.70 8.70
N GLN A 596 22.88 7.59 9.15
CA GLN A 596 21.42 7.44 9.19
C GLN A 596 20.79 8.39 10.23
N ILE A 597 21.46 8.59 11.38
CA ILE A 597 21.02 9.56 12.40
C ILE A 597 21.08 10.99 11.87
N LEU A 598 22.11 11.36 11.08
CA LEU A 598 22.15 12.65 10.39
C LEU A 598 21.00 12.80 9.38
N HIS A 599 20.69 11.74 8.62
CA HIS A 599 19.54 11.72 7.71
C HIS A 599 18.20 11.93 8.45
N TYR A 600 17.97 11.27 9.59
CA TYR A 600 16.76 11.50 10.39
C TYR A 600 16.61 12.95 10.90
N ARG A 601 17.72 13.64 11.17
CA ARG A 601 17.71 15.07 11.51
C ARG A 601 17.34 15.93 10.30
N GLN A 602 17.84 15.61 9.11
CA GLN A 602 17.44 16.28 7.87
C GLN A 602 15.95 16.09 7.56
N LEU A 603 15.42 14.88 7.72
CA LEU A 603 13.97 14.62 7.61
C LEU A 603 13.18 15.44 8.63
N SER A 604 13.64 15.52 9.88
CA SER A 604 12.98 16.31 10.93
C SER A 604 12.90 17.80 10.59
N GLU A 605 13.95 18.37 9.99
CA GLU A 605 13.98 19.77 9.56
C GLU A 605 13.08 20.02 8.33
N ILE A 606 13.05 19.09 7.36
CA ILE A 606 12.09 19.14 6.23
C ILE A 606 10.65 19.15 6.78
N ALA A 607 10.31 18.21 7.67
CA ALA A 607 8.96 18.11 8.24
C ALA A 607 8.56 19.36 9.04
N LYS A 608 9.51 19.98 9.75
CA LYS A 608 9.29 21.26 10.42
C LYS A 608 8.93 22.36 9.41
N GLN A 609 9.76 22.57 8.40
CA GLN A 609 9.52 23.59 7.36
C GLN A 609 8.18 23.36 6.63
N ILE A 610 7.83 22.11 6.33
CA ILE A 610 6.55 21.73 5.71
C ILE A 610 5.35 21.99 6.65
N THR A 611 5.48 21.69 7.95
CA THR A 611 4.39 21.92 8.92
C THR A 611 4.20 23.39 9.28
N GLU A 612 5.26 24.20 9.22
CA GLU A 612 5.24 25.67 9.38
C GLU A 612 4.67 26.37 8.13
N ALA A 613 5.04 25.93 6.92
CA ALA A 613 4.41 26.38 5.67
C ALA A 613 2.95 25.89 5.51
N GLY A 614 2.59 24.82 6.22
CA GLY A 614 1.27 24.21 6.17
C GLY A 614 1.03 23.34 4.94
N GLY A 615 2.07 22.81 4.30
CA GLY A 615 2.03 22.07 3.03
C GLY A 615 3.34 22.17 2.23
N VAL A 616 3.43 21.50 1.07
CA VAL A 616 4.61 21.60 0.18
C VAL A 616 4.52 22.85 -0.69
N ASN A 617 5.36 23.85 -0.39
CA ASN A 617 5.29 25.19 -0.96
C ASN A 617 6.46 25.51 -1.94
N THR A 618 6.92 24.50 -2.69
CA THR A 618 8.07 24.57 -3.61
C THR A 618 7.77 25.17 -4.98
N THR A 619 6.52 25.59 -5.25
CA THR A 619 6.12 26.25 -6.51
C THR A 619 5.16 27.42 -6.29
N HIS A 620 5.76 28.62 -6.25
CA HIS A 620 5.13 29.96 -6.21
C HIS A 620 4.34 30.34 -4.95
N GLU A 621 4.41 31.63 -4.63
CA GLU A 621 3.83 32.22 -3.43
C GLU A 621 2.33 31.91 -3.23
N ASN A 622 1.99 31.63 -1.97
CA ASN A 622 0.76 32.10 -1.35
C ASN A 622 -0.59 31.58 -1.92
N PHE A 623 -0.68 30.28 -2.23
CA PHE A 623 -1.97 29.60 -2.48
C PHE A 623 -3.01 29.89 -1.37
N LYS A 624 -2.60 29.81 -0.09
CA LYS A 624 -3.46 30.13 1.07
C LYS A 624 -3.78 31.63 1.23
N LYS A 625 -2.87 32.54 0.87
CA LYS A 625 -3.11 33.99 1.01
C LYS A 625 -4.14 34.45 -0.03
N MET A 626 -4.06 33.94 -1.27
CA MET A 626 -5.12 34.19 -2.25
C MET A 626 -6.45 33.57 -1.83
N LEU A 627 -6.52 32.30 -1.41
CA LEU A 627 -7.79 31.72 -0.92
C LEU A 627 -8.43 32.52 0.23
N LYS A 628 -7.63 33.14 1.12
CA LYS A 628 -8.12 34.04 2.18
C LYS A 628 -8.63 35.38 1.62
N ILE A 629 -7.88 36.00 0.70
CA ILE A 629 -8.27 37.24 0.01
C ILE A 629 -9.54 37.02 -0.81
N THR A 630 -9.62 35.95 -1.61
CA THR A 630 -10.80 35.60 -2.40
C THR A 630 -12.02 35.32 -1.51
N LYS A 631 -11.85 34.76 -0.30
CA LYS A 631 -12.94 34.69 0.70
C LYS A 631 -13.41 36.07 1.18
N GLN A 632 -12.51 37.04 1.37
CA GLN A 632 -12.87 38.40 1.77
C GLN A 632 -13.49 39.21 0.63
N VAL A 633 -13.01 39.06 -0.61
CA VAL A 633 -13.53 39.74 -1.81
C VAL A 633 -14.91 39.19 -2.23
N LEU A 634 -15.15 37.88 -2.09
CA LEU A 634 -16.46 37.27 -2.40
C LEU A 634 -17.57 37.68 -1.41
N ILE A 635 -17.24 38.10 -0.19
CA ILE A 635 -18.22 38.69 0.74
C ILE A 635 -18.60 40.12 0.28
N ALA A 636 -17.75 40.80 -0.49
CA ALA A 636 -17.91 42.19 -0.90
C ALA A 636 -18.54 42.40 -2.29
N THR A 637 -18.64 41.37 -3.16
CA THR A 637 -19.06 41.55 -4.57
C THR A 637 -20.08 40.52 -5.06
N LYS A 638 -21.37 40.84 -4.92
CA LYS A 638 -22.48 40.14 -5.59
C LYS A 638 -22.77 40.77 -6.97
N THR A 639 -22.06 40.35 -8.01
CA THR A 639 -22.47 40.65 -9.41
C THR A 639 -21.96 39.58 -10.38
N PRO A 640 -22.85 38.89 -11.13
CA PRO A 640 -22.45 37.98 -12.19
C PRO A 640 -22.37 38.75 -13.52
N ASN A 641 -21.16 39.12 -13.94
CA ASN A 641 -20.89 39.50 -15.33
C ASN A 641 -19.67 38.74 -15.82
N LEU A 642 -19.92 37.75 -16.68
CA LEU A 642 -18.88 36.95 -17.33
C LEU A 642 -18.15 37.81 -18.36
N LEU A 643 -16.82 37.89 -18.23
CA LEU A 643 -15.95 38.60 -19.17
C LEU A 643 -15.92 37.86 -20.50
N ARG A 644 -16.60 38.40 -21.52
CA ARG A 644 -16.24 38.12 -22.93
C ARG A 644 -14.89 38.77 -23.20
N TYR A 645 -13.82 37.99 -23.22
CA TYR A 645 -12.52 38.46 -23.70
C TYR A 645 -12.61 38.77 -25.20
N SER A 646 -12.31 40.01 -25.58
CA SER A 646 -12.33 40.43 -26.97
C SER A 646 -11.17 39.83 -27.75
N SER A 647 -11.46 39.30 -28.93
CA SER A 647 -10.49 38.77 -29.88
C SER A 647 -9.52 39.85 -30.38
N ALA A 648 -8.31 39.87 -29.86
CA ALA A 648 -7.15 40.48 -30.51
C ALA A 648 -6.35 39.36 -31.20
N ALA A 649 -6.65 39.10 -32.47
CA ALA A 649 -5.89 38.15 -33.26
C ALA A 649 -4.51 38.73 -33.58
N LEU A 650 -3.44 38.02 -33.20
CA LEU A 650 -2.07 38.36 -33.60
C LEU A 650 -1.40 37.12 -34.22
N PRO A 651 -0.82 37.24 -35.43
CA PRO A 651 -0.20 36.11 -36.10
C PRO A 651 1.11 35.75 -35.40
N ARG A 652 1.22 34.52 -34.89
CA ARG A 652 2.51 33.93 -34.51
C ARG A 652 3.30 33.64 -35.78
N THR A 653 4.19 34.54 -36.16
CA THR A 653 5.15 34.30 -37.25
C THR A 653 6.02 33.10 -36.91
N ARG A 654 5.89 32.05 -37.73
CA ARG A 654 6.61 30.79 -37.58
C ARG A 654 8.03 30.92 -38.15
N GLU A 655 8.83 31.85 -37.61
CA GLU A 655 10.25 31.90 -37.93
C GLU A 655 10.93 30.66 -37.36
N GLN A 656 11.35 29.79 -38.27
CA GLN A 656 12.02 28.55 -37.95
C GLN A 656 13.43 28.88 -37.46
N HIS A 657 13.72 28.57 -36.19
CA HIS A 657 15.10 28.33 -35.80
C HIS A 657 15.59 27.06 -36.51
N GLU A 658 16.12 27.22 -37.72
CA GLU A 658 16.96 26.21 -38.38
C GLU A 658 18.32 26.10 -37.66
N ALA A 659 18.29 25.57 -36.44
CA ALA A 659 19.45 24.93 -35.89
C ALA A 659 19.74 23.69 -36.76
N LYS A 660 20.83 23.74 -37.54
CA LYS A 660 21.35 22.57 -38.24
C LYS A 660 21.85 21.55 -37.21
N GLU A 661 20.95 20.69 -36.74
CA GLU A 661 21.31 19.56 -35.89
C GLU A 661 22.25 18.61 -36.64
N ASP A 662 23.36 18.24 -35.99
CA ASP A 662 24.16 17.10 -36.41
C ASP A 662 23.38 15.82 -36.05
N THR A 663 22.63 15.32 -37.02
CA THR A 663 21.58 14.26 -36.94
C THR A 663 22.05 12.86 -36.47
N LYS A 664 23.18 12.76 -35.74
CA LYS A 664 23.83 11.49 -35.37
C LYS A 664 23.83 11.14 -33.88
N THR A 665 23.42 12.02 -32.98
CA THR A 665 23.41 11.74 -31.52
C THR A 665 22.04 11.94 -30.88
N ASN A 666 21.45 10.84 -30.39
CA ASN A 666 20.22 10.84 -29.61
C ASN A 666 20.36 11.72 -28.34
N ALA A 667 19.41 12.61 -28.11
CA ALA A 667 19.44 13.61 -27.05
C ALA A 667 18.83 13.17 -25.70
N SER A 668 18.18 11.99 -25.62
CA SER A 668 17.60 11.48 -24.37
C SER A 668 18.69 11.28 -23.32
N PHE A 669 18.44 11.84 -22.13
CA PHE A 669 19.31 11.61 -20.97
C PHE A 669 19.39 10.10 -20.69
N MET A 670 18.25 9.43 -20.50
CA MET A 670 18.22 8.03 -20.10
C MET A 670 18.74 7.07 -21.16
N ALA A 671 18.48 7.32 -22.45
CA ALA A 671 19.01 6.49 -23.53
C ALA A 671 20.55 6.47 -23.54
N ASN A 672 21.18 7.57 -23.14
CA ASN A 672 22.64 7.67 -22.99
C ASN A 672 23.15 7.08 -21.67
N ILE A 673 22.40 7.19 -20.56
CA ILE A 673 22.76 6.50 -19.29
C ILE A 673 22.84 4.98 -19.49
N PHE A 674 21.91 4.36 -20.24
CA PHE A 674 22.00 2.94 -20.58
C PHE A 674 23.23 2.57 -21.43
N ARG A 675 23.81 3.52 -22.17
CA ARG A 675 25.08 3.37 -22.90
C ARG A 675 26.32 3.60 -22.04
N GLY A 676 26.16 3.96 -20.76
CA GLY A 676 27.25 4.40 -19.88
C GLY A 676 27.87 5.72 -20.35
N ASN A 677 27.03 6.68 -20.75
CA ASN A 677 27.45 8.02 -21.18
C ASN A 677 26.54 9.11 -20.59
N LEU A 678 27.11 10.24 -20.18
CA LEU A 678 26.35 11.39 -19.67
C LEU A 678 26.04 12.38 -20.79
N VAL A 679 24.76 12.54 -21.12
CA VAL A 679 24.26 13.62 -22.00
C VAL A 679 23.30 14.48 -21.18
N ALA A 680 23.81 15.57 -20.62
CA ALA A 680 23.14 16.33 -19.56
C ALA A 680 22.05 17.33 -20.04
N ALA A 681 22.00 17.66 -21.34
CA ALA A 681 21.25 18.81 -21.88
C ALA A 681 19.74 18.81 -21.60
N GLN A 682 19.10 17.64 -21.46
CA GLN A 682 17.69 17.52 -21.11
C GLN A 682 17.38 17.67 -19.61
N VAL A 683 18.40 17.76 -18.76
CA VAL A 683 18.25 17.78 -17.30
C VAL A 683 18.93 19.01 -16.69
N PHE A 684 20.08 19.43 -17.21
CA PHE A 684 20.91 20.50 -16.65
C PHE A 684 21.21 21.62 -17.67
N PRO A 685 21.06 22.90 -17.31
CA PRO A 685 20.39 23.39 -16.09
C PRO A 685 18.90 23.02 -16.07
N TYR A 686 18.24 23.09 -14.92
CA TYR A 686 16.82 22.72 -14.83
C TYR A 686 15.98 23.61 -15.76
N PRO A 687 15.19 23.05 -16.70
CA PRO A 687 14.53 23.84 -17.74
C PRO A 687 13.66 25.00 -17.22
N ASP A 688 13.67 26.10 -17.97
CA ASP A 688 12.87 27.33 -17.77
C ASP A 688 12.52 27.91 -19.16
N VAL A 689 11.73 27.16 -19.92
CA VAL A 689 11.47 27.40 -21.35
C VAL A 689 10.26 28.30 -21.63
N LEU A 690 9.45 28.59 -20.61
CA LEU A 690 8.26 29.43 -20.74
C LEU A 690 8.64 30.90 -20.93
N SER A 691 8.08 31.52 -21.98
CA SER A 691 8.17 32.97 -22.18
C SER A 691 7.45 33.75 -21.07
N PRO A 692 7.71 35.08 -20.91
CA PRO A 692 6.93 35.92 -20.02
C PRO A 692 5.42 35.88 -20.32
N GLU A 693 5.05 35.88 -21.61
CA GLU A 693 3.66 35.79 -22.06
C GLU A 693 3.02 34.46 -21.65
N ASP A 694 3.72 33.33 -21.80
CA ASP A 694 3.22 32.02 -21.35
C ASP A 694 2.97 32.00 -19.83
N LYS A 695 3.82 32.67 -19.07
CA LYS A 695 3.73 32.78 -17.60
C LYS A 695 2.51 33.64 -17.21
N ASP A 696 2.24 34.74 -17.91
CA ASP A 696 1.07 35.59 -17.68
C ASP A 696 -0.25 34.92 -18.12
N VAL A 697 -0.27 34.22 -19.26
CA VAL A 697 -1.42 33.37 -19.67
C VAL A 697 -1.72 32.34 -18.60
N THR A 698 -0.72 31.60 -18.11
CA THR A 698 -0.89 30.61 -17.02
C THR A 698 -1.46 31.24 -15.74
N LYS A 699 -0.99 32.44 -15.39
CA LYS A 699 -1.45 33.18 -14.22
C LYS A 699 -2.90 33.63 -14.37
N SER A 700 -3.31 34.05 -15.57
CA SER A 700 -4.69 34.48 -15.86
C SER A 700 -5.71 33.34 -15.79
N LEU A 701 -5.35 32.13 -16.28
CA LEU A 701 -6.22 30.94 -16.25
C LEU A 701 -6.40 30.35 -14.84
N LYS A 702 -5.45 30.59 -13.93
CA LYS A 702 -5.42 29.97 -12.60
C LYS A 702 -6.65 30.29 -11.75
N GLU A 703 -6.99 31.58 -11.58
CA GLU A 703 -8.06 31.97 -10.66
C GLU A 703 -9.46 31.57 -11.15
N PRO A 704 -9.82 31.69 -12.45
CA PRO A 704 -11.06 31.13 -12.99
C PRO A 704 -11.21 29.62 -12.73
N ILE A 705 -10.14 28.83 -12.91
CA ILE A 705 -10.18 27.38 -12.68
C ILE A 705 -10.28 27.04 -11.18
N LEU A 706 -9.60 27.78 -10.30
CA LEU A 706 -9.75 27.62 -8.84
C LEU A 706 -11.15 28.02 -8.35
N ARG A 707 -11.74 29.06 -8.97
CA ARG A 707 -13.13 29.45 -8.72
C ARG A 707 -14.10 28.36 -9.15
N PHE A 708 -13.87 27.74 -10.30
CA PHE A 708 -14.66 26.61 -10.79
C PHE A 708 -14.72 25.47 -9.76
N TYR A 709 -13.56 25.02 -9.26
CA TYR A 709 -13.50 23.93 -8.28
C TYR A 709 -14.17 24.24 -6.94
N LYS A 710 -14.39 25.53 -6.63
CA LYS A 710 -15.05 25.98 -5.41
C LYS A 710 -16.56 26.17 -5.57
N GLU A 711 -17.01 26.59 -6.75
CA GLU A 711 -18.41 26.99 -7.00
C GLU A 711 -19.24 25.92 -7.72
N TYR A 712 -18.62 25.03 -8.51
CA TYR A 712 -19.34 24.07 -9.36
C TYR A 712 -18.91 22.60 -9.19
N ASN A 713 -17.70 22.31 -8.68
CA ASN A 713 -17.26 20.92 -8.50
C ASN A 713 -17.48 20.40 -7.07
N ASP A 714 -18.21 19.29 -6.94
CA ASP A 714 -18.24 18.48 -5.72
C ASP A 714 -17.74 17.05 -6.02
N PRO A 715 -16.49 16.71 -5.63
CA PRO A 715 -15.92 15.39 -5.89
C PRO A 715 -16.51 14.29 -5.00
N ALA A 716 -17.19 14.63 -3.90
CA ALA A 716 -17.84 13.64 -3.03
C ALA A 716 -19.22 13.26 -3.58
N LYS A 717 -20.00 14.26 -4.00
CA LYS A 717 -21.27 14.07 -4.71
C LYS A 717 -21.08 13.34 -6.03
N SER A 718 -20.04 13.68 -6.81
CA SER A 718 -19.77 13.03 -8.09
C SER A 718 -19.31 11.57 -7.96
N ASP A 719 -18.60 11.22 -6.89
CA ASP A 719 -18.27 9.83 -6.52
C ASP A 719 -19.51 9.05 -6.06
N GLU A 720 -20.38 9.64 -5.24
CA GLU A 720 -21.63 9.01 -4.78
C GLU A 720 -22.64 8.80 -5.92
N ASN A 721 -22.74 9.75 -6.85
CA ASN A 721 -23.61 9.68 -8.03
C ASN A 721 -23.03 8.85 -9.19
N CYS A 722 -21.76 8.42 -9.12
CA CYS A 722 -21.05 7.73 -10.20
C CYS A 722 -21.06 8.49 -11.56
N LYS A 723 -21.11 9.83 -11.50
CA LYS A 723 -21.13 10.74 -12.66
C LYS A 723 -20.64 12.12 -12.25
N THR A 724 -19.86 12.77 -13.11
CA THR A 724 -19.58 14.21 -13.00
C THR A 724 -20.87 15.02 -13.18
N ASP A 725 -21.04 16.09 -12.41
CA ASP A 725 -22.19 17.02 -12.52
C ASP A 725 -22.18 17.75 -13.87
N ASP A 726 -23.33 17.83 -14.55
CA ASP A 726 -23.42 18.37 -15.91
C ASP A 726 -23.09 19.87 -15.96
N LEU A 727 -23.48 20.65 -14.94
CA LEU A 727 -23.12 22.06 -14.84
C LEU A 727 -21.60 22.23 -14.66
N ALA A 728 -20.95 21.29 -13.97
CA ALA A 728 -19.49 21.30 -13.84
C ALA A 728 -18.79 21.05 -15.20
N LEU A 729 -19.35 20.17 -16.03
CA LEU A 729 -18.88 19.96 -17.40
C LEU A 729 -19.10 21.21 -18.28
N GLU A 730 -20.26 21.86 -18.19
CA GLU A 730 -20.55 23.11 -18.91
C GLU A 730 -19.57 24.23 -18.56
N GLN A 731 -19.30 24.46 -17.27
CA GLN A 731 -18.37 25.52 -16.85
C GLN A 731 -16.92 25.24 -17.30
N LEU A 732 -16.51 23.96 -17.41
CA LEU A 732 -15.22 23.60 -17.99
C LEU A 732 -15.15 23.84 -19.51
N TRP A 733 -16.27 23.75 -20.24
CA TRP A 733 -16.36 24.19 -21.62
C TRP A 733 -16.21 25.71 -21.75
N GLU A 734 -16.88 26.50 -20.90
CA GLU A 734 -16.72 27.97 -20.88
C GLU A 734 -15.29 28.41 -20.58
N LEU A 735 -14.57 27.67 -19.72
CA LEU A 735 -13.16 27.90 -19.41
C LEU A 735 -12.19 27.35 -20.47
N GLY A 736 -12.67 26.76 -21.57
CA GLY A 736 -11.84 26.15 -22.61
C GLY A 736 -11.04 24.92 -22.15
N CYS A 737 -11.35 24.36 -20.97
CA CYS A 737 -10.54 23.34 -20.31
C CYS A 737 -10.55 21.98 -21.02
N PHE A 738 -11.57 21.68 -21.83
CA PHE A 738 -11.62 20.48 -22.67
C PHE A 738 -10.67 20.55 -23.88
N ALA A 739 -10.30 21.74 -24.32
CA ALA A 739 -9.50 21.95 -25.54
C ALA A 739 -8.26 22.82 -25.30
N ALA A 740 -7.65 22.71 -24.12
CA ALA A 740 -6.59 23.61 -23.69
C ALA A 740 -5.37 23.60 -24.64
N GLN A 741 -4.97 22.42 -25.10
CA GLN A 741 -3.83 22.24 -26.02
C GLN A 741 -4.21 22.29 -27.52
N VAL A 742 -5.48 22.57 -27.87
CA VAL A 742 -5.87 22.78 -29.27
C VAL A 742 -5.38 24.17 -29.70
N PRO A 743 -4.76 24.33 -30.89
CA PRO A 743 -4.33 25.64 -31.38
C PRO A 743 -5.48 26.64 -31.49
N GLN A 744 -5.17 27.94 -31.30
CA GLN A 744 -6.16 29.02 -31.34
C GLN A 744 -6.85 29.15 -32.71
N GLU A 745 -6.16 28.81 -33.81
CA GLU A 745 -6.72 28.75 -35.17
C GLU A 745 -7.87 27.73 -35.33
N TYR A 746 -8.00 26.75 -34.42
CA TYR A 746 -9.15 25.83 -34.34
C TYR A 746 -10.05 26.08 -33.11
N GLY A 747 -9.92 27.25 -32.46
CA GLY A 747 -10.77 27.67 -31.33
C GLY A 747 -10.35 27.12 -29.96
N GLY A 748 -9.15 26.56 -29.80
CA GLY A 748 -8.62 26.16 -28.50
C GLY A 748 -7.84 27.27 -27.78
N LEU A 749 -7.33 26.99 -26.57
CA LEU A 749 -6.53 27.97 -25.82
C LEU A 749 -5.09 28.11 -26.37
N GLY A 750 -4.58 27.09 -27.06
CA GLY A 750 -3.23 27.06 -27.64
C GLY A 750 -2.10 26.97 -26.60
N ILE A 751 -2.36 26.43 -25.40
CA ILE A 751 -1.35 26.34 -24.34
C ILE A 751 -0.41 25.15 -24.55
N ASN A 752 0.86 25.34 -24.17
CA ASN A 752 1.93 24.36 -24.31
C ASN A 752 1.87 23.24 -23.24
N ASN A 753 2.80 22.29 -23.28
CA ASN A 753 2.78 21.11 -22.42
C ASN A 753 2.99 21.47 -20.93
N THR A 754 3.86 22.43 -20.65
CA THR A 754 4.19 22.91 -19.31
C THR A 754 3.04 23.71 -18.69
N GLN A 755 2.39 24.57 -19.48
CA GLN A 755 1.16 25.26 -19.07
C GLN A 755 0.04 24.26 -18.76
N TYR A 756 -0.18 23.27 -19.64
CA TYR A 756 -1.15 22.20 -19.41
C TYR A 756 -0.83 21.35 -18.17
N GLY A 757 0.46 21.06 -17.92
CA GLY A 757 0.91 20.38 -16.69
C GLY A 757 0.54 21.18 -15.43
N ARG A 758 0.66 22.51 -15.46
CA ARG A 758 0.23 23.37 -14.33
C ARG A 758 -1.28 23.33 -14.13
N LEU A 759 -2.09 23.26 -15.20
CA LEU A 759 -3.54 23.05 -15.07
C LEU A 759 -3.85 21.66 -14.49
N GLY A 760 -3.19 20.61 -15.00
CA GLY A 760 -3.31 19.24 -14.50
C GLY A 760 -3.04 19.13 -13.00
N GLN A 761 -2.04 19.85 -12.48
CA GLN A 761 -1.76 19.90 -11.04
C GLN A 761 -2.91 20.51 -10.22
N ILE A 762 -3.63 21.52 -10.74
CA ILE A 762 -4.82 22.09 -10.09
C ILE A 762 -5.96 21.08 -10.12
N VAL A 763 -6.19 20.45 -11.28
CA VAL A 763 -7.23 19.42 -11.47
C VAL A 763 -7.01 18.26 -10.47
N GLY A 764 -5.81 17.68 -10.45
CA GLY A 764 -5.48 16.54 -9.59
C GLY A 764 -5.46 16.83 -8.09
N TYR A 765 -5.27 18.10 -7.67
CA TYR A 765 -5.44 18.49 -6.26
C TYR A 765 -6.90 18.39 -5.81
N ASN A 766 -7.87 18.63 -6.71
CA ASN A 766 -9.28 18.73 -6.36
C ASN A 766 -10.07 17.44 -6.66
N ASP A 767 -9.91 16.86 -7.86
CA ASP A 767 -10.76 15.77 -8.34
C ASP A 767 -10.07 14.90 -9.40
N LEU A 768 -9.80 13.63 -9.06
CA LEU A 768 -9.20 12.66 -9.97
C LEU A 768 -10.21 12.03 -10.93
N GLY A 769 -11.49 11.93 -10.59
CA GLY A 769 -12.53 11.43 -11.50
C GLY A 769 -12.76 12.41 -12.67
N LEU A 770 -12.81 13.70 -12.34
CA LEU A 770 -12.85 14.78 -13.33
C LEU A 770 -11.53 14.88 -14.13
N ALA A 771 -10.38 14.64 -13.49
CA ALA A 771 -9.09 14.54 -14.18
C ALA A 771 -9.10 13.47 -15.29
N ILE A 772 -9.70 12.30 -15.03
CA ILE A 772 -9.81 11.25 -16.06
C ILE A 772 -10.79 11.64 -17.16
N THR A 773 -11.91 12.28 -16.83
CA THR A 773 -12.88 12.75 -17.84
C THR A 773 -12.23 13.72 -18.84
N LEU A 774 -11.50 14.72 -18.32
CA LEU A 774 -10.74 15.70 -19.12
C LEU A 774 -9.56 15.07 -19.87
N GLY A 775 -8.78 14.20 -19.21
CA GLY A 775 -7.61 13.55 -19.78
C GLY A 775 -7.96 12.52 -20.87
N ALA A 776 -9.01 11.72 -20.66
CA ALA A 776 -9.52 10.78 -21.65
C ALA A 776 -9.99 11.49 -22.92
N HIS A 777 -10.54 12.70 -22.80
CA HIS A 777 -10.91 13.53 -23.94
C HIS A 777 -9.69 14.09 -24.69
N GLN A 778 -8.81 14.85 -24.02
CA GLN A 778 -7.79 15.66 -24.71
C GLN A 778 -6.35 15.11 -24.65
N SER A 779 -5.97 14.45 -23.55
CA SER A 779 -4.63 13.87 -23.42
C SER A 779 -4.46 12.64 -24.32
N ILE A 780 -5.54 11.89 -24.57
CA ILE A 780 -5.53 10.69 -25.44
C ILE A 780 -6.65 10.64 -26.49
N GLY A 781 -7.88 11.08 -26.18
CA GLY A 781 -9.07 10.87 -27.02
C GLY A 781 -9.01 11.49 -28.40
N PHE A 782 -8.80 12.81 -28.50
CA PHE A 782 -8.53 13.49 -29.78
C PHE A 782 -7.04 13.78 -30.02
N LYS A 783 -6.14 13.43 -29.08
CA LYS A 783 -4.70 13.70 -29.16
C LYS A 783 -4.07 13.21 -30.47
N GLY A 784 -4.53 12.08 -30.98
CA GLY A 784 -4.10 11.56 -32.28
C GLY A 784 -4.33 12.54 -33.44
N ILE A 785 -5.44 13.28 -33.43
CA ILE A 785 -5.77 14.29 -34.46
C ILE A 785 -4.79 15.46 -34.41
N LEU A 786 -4.36 15.89 -33.22
CA LEU A 786 -3.31 16.92 -33.09
C LEU A 786 -1.96 16.45 -33.67
N LEU A 787 -1.55 15.22 -33.33
CA LEU A 787 -0.23 14.67 -33.67
C LEU A 787 -0.12 14.18 -35.13
N TYR A 788 -1.16 13.52 -35.64
CA TYR A 788 -1.15 12.79 -36.92
C TYR A 788 -2.23 13.24 -37.91
N GLY A 789 -3.15 14.10 -37.49
CA GLY A 789 -4.22 14.57 -38.37
C GLY A 789 -3.68 15.37 -39.56
N THR A 790 -4.20 15.09 -40.76
CA THR A 790 -3.99 15.92 -41.95
C THR A 790 -4.57 17.33 -41.73
N PRO A 791 -4.20 18.34 -42.55
CA PRO A 791 -4.83 19.66 -42.47
C PRO A 791 -6.36 19.61 -42.54
N GLU A 792 -6.90 18.75 -43.40
CA GLU A 792 -8.35 18.56 -43.61
C GLU A 792 -9.00 17.90 -42.39
N GLN A 793 -8.38 16.85 -41.82
CA GLN A 793 -8.85 16.23 -40.58
C GLN A 793 -8.82 17.22 -39.41
N LYS A 794 -7.76 18.04 -39.31
CA LYS A 794 -7.63 19.07 -38.26
C LYS A 794 -8.72 20.13 -38.40
N ALA A 795 -8.91 20.67 -39.60
CA ALA A 795 -9.96 21.63 -39.91
C ALA A 795 -11.37 21.06 -39.68
N LYS A 796 -11.61 19.76 -39.96
CA LYS A 796 -12.91 19.12 -39.72
C LYS A 796 -13.20 18.87 -38.23
N TYR A 797 -12.24 18.29 -37.48
CA TYR A 797 -12.52 17.73 -36.15
C TYR A 797 -12.08 18.61 -34.97
N LEU A 798 -11.03 19.44 -35.10
CA LEU A 798 -10.58 20.27 -33.98
C LEU A 798 -11.61 21.35 -33.59
N PRO A 799 -12.32 22.02 -34.52
CA PRO A 799 -13.43 22.92 -34.18
C PRO A 799 -14.62 22.26 -33.46
N GLN A 800 -14.82 20.94 -33.67
CA GLN A 800 -15.89 20.19 -33.01
C GLN A 800 -15.58 19.94 -31.53
N VAL A 801 -14.33 19.56 -31.21
CA VAL A 801 -13.87 19.37 -29.83
C VAL A 801 -13.53 20.69 -29.12
N THR A 802 -13.74 21.85 -29.77
CA THR A 802 -13.68 23.19 -29.16
C THR A 802 -15.07 23.81 -29.12
N THR A 803 -15.46 24.52 -30.19
CA THR A 803 -16.70 25.29 -30.31
C THR A 803 -17.94 24.41 -30.44
N GLY A 804 -17.82 23.22 -31.04
CA GLY A 804 -18.90 22.25 -31.16
C GLY A 804 -19.21 21.48 -29.87
N ARG A 805 -18.36 21.61 -28.82
CA ARG A 805 -18.47 20.90 -27.52
C ARG A 805 -18.63 19.37 -27.63
N VAL A 806 -18.06 18.78 -28.68
CA VAL A 806 -18.17 17.34 -28.96
C VAL A 806 -17.16 16.57 -28.12
N TYR A 807 -17.63 15.55 -27.40
CA TYR A 807 -16.77 14.72 -26.55
C TYR A 807 -16.00 13.66 -27.35
N ALA A 808 -14.86 13.27 -26.80
CA ALA A 808 -13.93 12.34 -27.43
C ALA A 808 -13.45 11.24 -26.48
N ALA A 809 -13.12 10.06 -27.04
CA ALA A 809 -12.63 8.90 -26.32
C ALA A 809 -11.50 8.17 -27.08
N PHE A 810 -10.69 7.39 -26.36
CA PHE A 810 -9.58 6.60 -26.89
C PHE A 810 -9.92 5.10 -26.80
N ALA A 811 -10.15 4.46 -27.95
CA ALA A 811 -10.77 3.14 -28.07
C ALA A 811 -9.76 2.07 -28.54
N LEU A 812 -8.90 1.62 -27.61
CA LEU A 812 -7.86 0.61 -27.86
C LEU A 812 -8.17 -0.76 -27.21
N THR A 813 -8.36 -0.77 -25.89
CA THR A 813 -8.43 -1.96 -25.03
C THR A 813 -9.59 -2.89 -25.35
N GLU A 814 -9.38 -4.20 -25.23
CA GLU A 814 -10.36 -5.25 -25.47
C GLU A 814 -10.29 -6.33 -24.40
N ALA A 815 -11.34 -7.15 -24.26
CA ALA A 815 -11.38 -8.25 -23.30
C ALA A 815 -10.15 -9.16 -23.40
N SER A 816 -9.62 -9.43 -24.60
CA SER A 816 -8.38 -10.21 -24.81
C SER A 816 -7.07 -9.41 -24.79
N ALA A 817 -7.10 -8.09 -24.99
CA ALA A 817 -5.92 -7.28 -25.30
C ALA A 817 -5.87 -6.01 -24.44
N GLY A 818 -4.88 -5.94 -23.54
CA GLY A 818 -4.62 -4.79 -22.68
C GLY A 818 -3.20 -4.28 -22.89
N SER A 819 -2.24 -4.81 -22.11
CA SER A 819 -0.83 -4.46 -22.25
C SER A 819 -0.23 -4.88 -23.59
N ASP A 820 -0.70 -5.98 -24.18
CA ASP A 820 -0.35 -6.39 -25.54
C ASP A 820 -1.35 -5.80 -26.55
N ALA A 821 -1.23 -4.47 -26.74
CA ALA A 821 -2.04 -3.71 -27.69
C ALA A 821 -1.86 -4.17 -29.17
N SER A 822 -0.84 -4.98 -29.47
CA SER A 822 -0.68 -5.58 -30.81
C SER A 822 -1.64 -6.74 -31.07
N SER A 823 -2.15 -7.36 -30.00
CA SER A 823 -2.98 -8.58 -30.06
C SER A 823 -4.48 -8.35 -30.25
N ILE A 824 -4.92 -7.09 -30.38
CA ILE A 824 -6.33 -6.69 -30.57
C ILE A 824 -7.02 -7.45 -31.72
N LYS A 825 -8.33 -7.64 -31.58
CA LYS A 825 -9.21 -8.49 -32.40
C LYS A 825 -10.28 -7.71 -33.16
N CYS A 826 -10.60 -6.48 -32.75
CA CYS A 826 -11.42 -5.58 -33.57
C CYS A 826 -10.82 -5.49 -34.98
N LYS A 827 -11.66 -5.62 -36.02
CA LYS A 827 -11.26 -5.72 -37.43
C LYS A 827 -11.82 -4.55 -38.22
N ALA A 828 -11.04 -4.08 -39.20
CA ALA A 828 -11.43 -3.09 -40.18
C ALA A 828 -11.17 -3.67 -41.59
N VAL A 829 -12.23 -3.93 -42.35
CA VAL A 829 -12.15 -4.49 -43.70
C VAL A 829 -12.43 -3.39 -44.72
N LYS A 830 -11.49 -3.15 -45.64
CA LYS A 830 -11.65 -2.14 -46.70
C LYS A 830 -12.77 -2.57 -47.65
N SER A 831 -13.65 -1.64 -48.01
CA SER A 831 -14.77 -1.88 -48.92
C SER A 831 -14.27 -2.24 -50.33
N ALA A 832 -15.09 -2.96 -51.10
CA ALA A 832 -14.74 -3.38 -52.46
C ALA A 832 -14.52 -2.19 -53.43
N ASP A 833 -15.17 -1.04 -53.18
CA ASP A 833 -14.96 0.20 -53.92
C ASP A 833 -13.80 1.07 -53.38
N GLY A 834 -13.15 0.62 -52.30
CA GLY A 834 -12.01 1.29 -51.67
C GLY A 834 -12.33 2.60 -50.95
N LYS A 835 -13.61 2.97 -50.77
CA LYS A 835 -14.02 4.28 -50.21
C LYS A 835 -14.19 4.31 -48.69
N HIS A 836 -14.35 3.16 -48.04
CA HIS A 836 -14.49 3.08 -46.59
C HIS A 836 -13.91 1.78 -46.03
N TYR A 837 -13.81 1.70 -44.70
CA TYR A 837 -13.61 0.48 -43.96
C TYR A 837 -14.91 0.13 -43.23
N ILE A 838 -15.18 -1.16 -43.10
CA ILE A 838 -16.26 -1.70 -42.26
C ILE A 838 -15.59 -2.23 -40.99
N LEU A 839 -15.89 -1.59 -39.85
CA LEU A 839 -15.34 -1.93 -38.55
C LEU A 839 -16.30 -2.82 -37.77
N ASN A 840 -15.76 -3.89 -37.17
CA ASN A 840 -16.49 -4.84 -36.33
C ASN A 840 -15.66 -5.26 -35.11
N GLY A 841 -16.33 -5.39 -33.95
CA GLY A 841 -15.74 -5.89 -32.69
C GLY A 841 -16.17 -5.11 -31.44
N THR A 842 -15.53 -5.42 -30.31
CA THR A 842 -15.83 -4.82 -28.99
C THR A 842 -14.57 -4.22 -28.39
N LYS A 843 -14.70 -3.05 -27.76
CA LYS A 843 -13.70 -2.45 -26.86
C LYS A 843 -14.24 -2.42 -25.44
N ILE A 844 -13.37 -2.55 -24.45
CA ILE A 844 -13.73 -2.64 -23.03
C ILE A 844 -13.04 -1.53 -22.21
N TRP A 845 -13.73 -1.07 -21.15
CA TRP A 845 -13.25 -0.04 -20.21
C TRP A 845 -12.80 1.27 -20.85
N ILE A 846 -13.56 1.75 -21.85
CA ILE A 846 -13.24 2.99 -22.54
C ILE A 846 -13.79 4.19 -21.77
N SER A 847 -12.88 5.01 -21.25
CA SER A 847 -13.23 6.28 -20.61
C SER A 847 -13.96 7.20 -21.58
N ASN A 848 -15.01 7.87 -21.10
CA ASN A 848 -15.96 8.67 -21.89
C ASN A 848 -16.79 7.87 -22.94
N GLY A 849 -16.62 6.54 -23.06
CA GLY A 849 -17.26 5.73 -24.12
C GLY A 849 -18.79 5.77 -24.15
N GLY A 850 -19.43 6.05 -23.00
CA GLY A 850 -20.88 6.19 -22.87
C GLY A 850 -21.48 7.48 -23.44
N PHE A 851 -20.66 8.51 -23.72
CA PHE A 851 -21.13 9.81 -24.19
C PHE A 851 -20.23 10.50 -25.24
N ALA A 852 -19.06 9.96 -25.55
CA ALA A 852 -18.22 10.48 -26.63
C ALA A 852 -18.86 10.22 -28.00
N ASP A 853 -18.74 11.19 -28.92
CA ASP A 853 -19.16 11.04 -30.31
C ASP A 853 -17.98 10.88 -31.27
N ILE A 854 -16.78 11.31 -30.87
CA ILE A 854 -15.54 11.11 -31.63
C ILE A 854 -14.64 10.11 -30.92
N PHE A 855 -14.15 9.10 -31.65
CA PHE A 855 -13.26 8.07 -31.11
C PHE A 855 -11.97 8.03 -31.92
N THR A 856 -10.82 8.10 -31.24
CA THR A 856 -9.56 7.55 -31.81
C THR A 856 -9.58 6.05 -31.56
N LEU A 857 -9.83 5.26 -32.61
CA LEU A 857 -10.14 3.83 -32.52
C LEU A 857 -9.12 2.98 -33.28
N PHE A 858 -8.71 1.86 -32.68
CA PHE A 858 -7.68 0.98 -33.24
C PHE A 858 -8.25 -0.38 -33.64
N ALA A 859 -8.02 -0.80 -34.88
CA ALA A 859 -8.50 -2.07 -35.43
C ALA A 859 -7.45 -2.73 -36.34
N GLN A 860 -7.49 -4.05 -36.45
CA GLN A 860 -6.66 -4.82 -37.38
C GLN A 860 -7.17 -4.65 -38.82
N THR A 861 -6.29 -4.20 -39.70
CA THR A 861 -6.46 -4.12 -41.15
C THR A 861 -5.52 -5.11 -41.84
N GLU A 862 -5.99 -5.78 -42.89
CA GLU A 862 -5.12 -6.61 -43.73
C GLU A 862 -4.28 -5.72 -44.65
N ILE A 863 -2.96 -5.69 -44.41
CA ILE A 863 -2.00 -4.92 -45.21
C ILE A 863 -1.24 -5.87 -46.14
N VAL A 864 -1.14 -5.52 -47.42
CA VAL A 864 -0.23 -6.18 -48.36
C VAL A 864 1.16 -5.58 -48.19
N ASP A 865 2.10 -6.40 -47.74
CA ASP A 865 3.52 -6.03 -47.64
C ASP A 865 4.08 -5.76 -49.05
N LYS A 866 4.40 -4.48 -49.35
CA LYS A 866 4.82 -4.02 -50.68
C LYS A 866 6.10 -4.68 -51.20
N ALA A 867 6.95 -5.24 -50.32
CA ALA A 867 8.22 -5.86 -50.70
C ALA A 867 8.10 -7.38 -50.93
N THR A 868 7.14 -8.04 -50.28
CA THR A 868 6.99 -9.52 -50.31
C THR A 868 5.66 -10.00 -50.88
N GLY A 869 4.71 -9.10 -51.16
CA GLY A 869 3.35 -9.42 -51.59
C GLY A 869 2.48 -10.12 -50.53
N LYS A 870 3.02 -10.35 -49.32
CA LYS A 870 2.33 -11.11 -48.28
C LYS A 870 1.33 -10.23 -47.53
N LYS A 871 0.08 -10.69 -47.46
CA LYS A 871 -0.96 -10.16 -46.57
C LYS A 871 -0.57 -10.39 -45.10
N ARG A 872 -0.70 -9.37 -44.26
CA ARG A 872 -0.54 -9.44 -42.81
C ARG A 872 -1.52 -8.50 -42.13
N ASP A 873 -2.11 -8.95 -41.02
CA ASP A 873 -2.81 -8.03 -40.12
C ASP A 873 -1.81 -7.05 -39.49
N LYS A 874 -2.13 -5.76 -39.57
CA LYS A 874 -1.52 -4.70 -38.76
C LYS A 874 -2.62 -3.84 -38.14
N VAL A 875 -2.32 -3.21 -37.01
CA VAL A 875 -3.20 -2.23 -36.39
C VAL A 875 -3.21 -0.93 -37.20
N THR A 876 -4.39 -0.43 -37.56
CA THR A 876 -4.61 0.92 -38.10
C THR A 876 -5.40 1.75 -37.09
N ALA A 877 -5.12 3.06 -37.04
CA ALA A 877 -5.85 4.02 -36.23
C ALA A 877 -6.87 4.75 -37.10
N PHE A 878 -8.05 5.04 -36.54
CA PHE A 878 -9.17 5.68 -37.22
C PHE A 878 -9.73 6.79 -36.34
N ILE A 879 -10.20 7.88 -36.98
CA ILE A 879 -11.18 8.79 -36.40
C ILE A 879 -12.56 8.18 -36.68
N VAL A 880 -13.34 7.85 -35.66
CA VAL A 880 -14.66 7.25 -35.83
C VAL A 880 -15.71 8.16 -35.19
N GLU A 881 -16.69 8.60 -35.96
CA GLU A 881 -17.84 9.34 -35.47
C GLU A 881 -18.96 8.36 -35.09
N ARG A 882 -19.60 8.55 -33.92
CA ARG A 882 -20.80 7.79 -33.54
C ARG A 882 -21.92 7.91 -34.58
N ALA A 883 -21.99 9.07 -35.24
CA ALA A 883 -22.93 9.38 -36.32
C ALA A 883 -22.75 8.51 -37.58
N PHE A 884 -21.64 7.78 -37.74
CA PHE A 884 -21.48 6.81 -38.85
C PHE A 884 -22.40 5.59 -38.75
N GLY A 885 -23.06 5.39 -37.59
CA GLY A 885 -23.95 4.26 -37.33
C GLY A 885 -23.21 2.97 -36.99
N GLY A 886 -23.90 2.05 -36.31
CA GLY A 886 -23.33 0.77 -35.86
C GLY A 886 -22.45 0.84 -34.61
N LEU A 887 -22.13 2.04 -34.09
CA LEU A 887 -21.39 2.22 -32.85
C LEU A 887 -22.37 2.40 -31.68
N THR A 888 -22.34 1.47 -30.72
CA THR A 888 -23.14 1.52 -29.49
C THR A 888 -22.24 1.31 -28.25
N ASN A 889 -22.80 1.46 -27.04
CA ASN A 889 -22.04 1.30 -25.79
C ASN A 889 -22.80 0.50 -24.74
N GLY A 890 -22.04 -0.18 -23.87
CA GLY A 890 -22.58 -0.83 -22.68
C GLY A 890 -22.95 0.17 -21.57
N PRO A 891 -23.48 -0.31 -20.44
CA PRO A 891 -23.72 0.50 -19.26
C PRO A 891 -22.40 0.97 -18.60
N PRO A 892 -22.44 1.98 -17.72
CA PRO A 892 -21.28 2.38 -16.92
C PRO A 892 -20.79 1.29 -15.96
N GLU A 893 -19.49 1.06 -15.98
CA GLU A 893 -18.79 0.05 -15.17
C GLU A 893 -18.70 0.46 -13.69
N LYS A 894 -19.08 -0.45 -12.78
CA LYS A 894 -18.89 -0.31 -11.32
C LYS A 894 -17.43 -0.63 -10.96
N LYS A 895 -16.74 0.33 -10.35
CA LYS A 895 -15.29 0.31 -10.09
C LYS A 895 -14.96 0.82 -8.67
N MET A 896 -13.71 0.62 -8.23
CA MET A 896 -13.25 1.01 -6.89
C MET A 896 -13.29 2.54 -6.67
N GLY A 897 -12.82 3.30 -7.64
CA GLY A 897 -12.69 4.76 -7.60
C GLY A 897 -12.74 5.38 -8.99
N ILE A 898 -12.41 6.67 -9.08
CA ILE A 898 -12.69 7.55 -10.23
C ILE A 898 -14.15 7.44 -10.71
N ASN A 899 -15.08 7.25 -9.78
CA ASN A 899 -16.48 6.92 -10.07
C ASN A 899 -17.21 8.00 -10.88
N ALA A 900 -16.80 9.27 -10.75
CA ALA A 900 -17.32 10.37 -11.57
C ALA A 900 -17.00 10.25 -13.08
N SER A 901 -15.97 9.47 -13.44
CA SER A 901 -15.57 9.23 -14.83
C SER A 901 -16.40 8.10 -15.44
N SER A 902 -17.00 8.36 -16.60
CA SER A 902 -17.65 7.31 -17.39
C SER A 902 -16.63 6.27 -17.84
N THR A 903 -17.00 5.00 -17.78
CA THR A 903 -16.20 3.87 -18.27
C THR A 903 -17.18 2.84 -18.81
N THR A 904 -17.10 2.48 -20.09
CA THR A 904 -18.06 1.54 -20.71
C THR A 904 -17.36 0.58 -21.67
N GLU A 905 -18.03 -0.51 -22.04
CA GLU A 905 -17.77 -1.14 -23.33
C GLU A 905 -18.25 -0.25 -24.48
N ILE A 906 -17.64 -0.38 -25.66
CA ILE A 906 -18.27 0.02 -26.93
C ILE A 906 -18.28 -1.13 -27.94
N TYR A 907 -19.36 -1.24 -28.68
CA TYR A 907 -19.62 -2.27 -29.68
C TYR A 907 -19.64 -1.64 -31.07
N LEU A 908 -19.05 -2.33 -32.03
CA LEU A 908 -18.96 -1.93 -33.43
C LEU A 908 -19.62 -3.03 -34.26
N ASP A 909 -20.77 -2.72 -34.83
CA ASP A 909 -21.50 -3.55 -35.79
C ASP A 909 -21.52 -2.84 -37.14
N ASN A 910 -20.68 -3.32 -38.06
CA ASN A 910 -20.59 -2.85 -39.44
C ASN A 910 -20.43 -1.33 -39.62
N VAL A 911 -19.70 -0.67 -38.71
CA VAL A 911 -19.46 0.78 -38.72
C VAL A 911 -18.68 1.18 -39.98
N LYS A 912 -19.27 2.03 -40.81
CA LYS A 912 -18.67 2.48 -42.07
C LYS A 912 -17.81 3.73 -41.85
N VAL A 913 -16.49 3.55 -41.80
CA VAL A 913 -15.52 4.63 -41.57
C VAL A 913 -14.88 5.02 -42.91
N PRO A 914 -15.00 6.28 -43.37
CA PRO A 914 -14.38 6.72 -44.64
C PRO A 914 -12.86 6.49 -44.68
N VAL A 915 -12.25 6.33 -45.86
CA VAL A 915 -10.79 6.13 -45.96
C VAL A 915 -9.99 7.35 -45.51
N GLU A 916 -10.52 8.56 -45.73
CA GLU A 916 -9.98 9.82 -45.26
C GLU A 916 -10.06 10.00 -43.73
N ASN A 917 -10.69 9.06 -43.02
CA ASN A 917 -10.71 8.97 -41.56
C ASN A 917 -9.62 8.04 -40.98
N VAL A 918 -8.77 7.43 -41.81
CA VAL A 918 -7.53 6.78 -41.33
C VAL A 918 -6.61 7.86 -40.73
N LEU A 919 -6.12 7.61 -39.51
CA LEU A 919 -5.35 8.56 -38.73
C LEU A 919 -3.85 8.20 -38.76
N GLY A 920 -3.08 8.96 -39.53
CA GLY A 920 -1.71 8.60 -39.88
C GLY A 920 -1.65 7.59 -41.04
N GLU A 921 -0.68 6.69 -41.02
CA GLU A 921 -0.44 5.72 -42.09
C GLU A 921 -1.20 4.39 -41.89
N GLU A 922 -1.70 3.81 -42.98
CA GLU A 922 -2.38 2.51 -42.97
C GLU A 922 -1.44 1.40 -42.45
N GLY A 923 -1.84 0.70 -41.39
CA GLY A 923 -1.07 -0.32 -40.70
C GLY A 923 -0.07 0.19 -39.65
N GLU A 924 0.06 1.50 -39.43
CA GLU A 924 0.98 2.06 -38.41
C GLU A 924 0.26 2.55 -37.15
N GLY A 925 -1.00 2.14 -36.95
CA GLY A 925 -1.84 2.50 -35.81
C GLY A 925 -1.28 2.10 -34.44
N PHE A 926 -0.45 1.05 -34.36
CA PHE A 926 0.27 0.72 -33.11
C PHE A 926 1.26 1.81 -32.71
N LYS A 927 2.00 2.39 -33.68
CA LYS A 927 2.91 3.53 -33.46
C LYS A 927 2.13 4.77 -33.05
N VAL A 928 0.98 5.01 -33.69
CA VAL A 928 0.06 6.11 -33.32
C VAL A 928 -0.41 5.97 -31.87
N ALA A 929 -0.89 4.78 -31.47
CA ALA A 929 -1.31 4.49 -30.09
C ALA A 929 -0.19 4.73 -29.08
N MET A 930 1.00 4.18 -29.33
CA MET A 930 2.14 4.31 -28.42
C MET A 930 2.60 5.76 -28.27
N ASN A 931 2.61 6.54 -29.36
CA ASN A 931 3.01 7.94 -29.31
C ASN A 931 1.96 8.82 -28.60
N ILE A 932 0.67 8.60 -28.83
CA ILE A 932 -0.41 9.26 -28.07
C ILE A 932 -0.22 9.03 -26.57
N LEU A 933 -0.12 7.76 -26.15
CA LEU A 933 0.12 7.40 -24.74
C LEU A 933 1.42 7.99 -24.21
N ASN A 934 2.49 8.03 -25.02
CA ASN A 934 3.75 8.64 -24.60
C ASN A 934 3.62 10.14 -24.32
N THR A 935 2.82 10.89 -25.10
CA THR A 935 2.54 12.31 -24.83
C THR A 935 1.65 12.53 -23.60
N GLY A 936 0.80 11.58 -23.22
CA GLY A 936 -0.07 11.69 -22.03
C GLY A 936 0.67 11.57 -20.69
N ARG A 937 1.70 10.72 -20.65
CA ARG A 937 2.36 10.26 -19.40
C ARG A 937 2.92 11.36 -18.51
N TYR A 938 3.48 12.43 -19.06
CA TYR A 938 4.00 13.54 -18.25
C TYR A 938 2.85 14.28 -17.53
N GLY A 939 1.69 14.39 -18.17
CA GLY A 939 0.49 15.02 -17.61
C GLY A 939 -0.03 14.25 -16.40
N MET A 940 0.07 12.92 -16.41
CA MET A 940 -0.22 12.09 -15.23
C MET A 940 0.69 12.44 -14.05
N GLY A 941 2.00 12.60 -14.29
CA GLY A 941 2.95 13.06 -13.26
C GLY A 941 2.56 14.42 -12.65
N ALA A 942 2.13 15.35 -13.50
CA ALA A 942 1.69 16.68 -13.06
C ALA A 942 0.39 16.62 -12.23
N ILE A 943 -0.63 15.88 -12.68
CA ILE A 943 -1.90 15.64 -11.98
C ILE A 943 -1.65 15.04 -10.59
N LEU A 944 -0.89 13.94 -10.53
CA LEU A 944 -0.60 13.22 -9.29
C LEU A 944 0.24 14.05 -8.30
N SER A 945 1.09 14.94 -8.79
CA SER A 945 1.81 15.91 -7.94
C SER A 945 0.86 16.90 -7.24
N GLY A 946 -0.33 17.13 -7.79
CA GLY A 946 -1.42 17.91 -7.18
C GLY A 946 -2.14 17.11 -6.09
N SER A 947 -2.53 15.87 -6.37
CA SER A 947 -3.17 14.98 -5.39
C SER A 947 -2.29 14.75 -4.16
N MET A 948 -0.98 14.61 -4.37
CA MET A 948 -0.01 14.54 -3.27
C MET A 948 0.01 15.80 -2.40
N LYS A 949 -0.11 17.00 -2.98
CA LYS A 949 -0.22 18.25 -2.20
C LYS A 949 -1.48 18.26 -1.34
N TYR A 950 -2.63 17.86 -1.87
CA TYR A 950 -3.88 17.74 -1.10
C TYR A 950 -3.72 16.79 0.10
N CYS A 951 -3.19 15.59 -0.12
CA CYS A 951 -2.96 14.61 0.95
C CYS A 951 -1.97 15.10 2.01
N ILE A 952 -0.88 15.75 1.61
CA ILE A 952 0.11 16.33 2.54
C ILE A 952 -0.51 17.49 3.33
N GLU A 953 -1.29 18.38 2.71
CA GLU A 953 -1.94 19.48 3.42
C GLU A 953 -2.95 18.99 4.47
N LYS A 954 -3.74 17.94 4.16
CA LYS A 954 -4.62 17.28 5.14
C LYS A 954 -3.84 16.67 6.30
N ALA A 955 -2.73 15.97 6.03
CA ALA A 955 -1.87 15.41 7.06
C ALA A 955 -1.22 16.50 7.93
N VAL A 956 -0.73 17.58 7.31
CA VAL A 956 -0.10 18.72 8.00
C VAL A 956 -1.09 19.49 8.88
N ASP A 957 -2.33 19.67 8.44
CA ASP A 957 -3.37 20.26 9.29
C ASP A 957 -3.67 19.37 10.51
N HIS A 958 -3.84 18.07 10.29
CA HIS A 958 -4.06 17.12 11.39
C HIS A 958 -2.92 17.16 12.43
N VAL A 959 -1.65 17.09 12.00
CA VAL A 959 -0.52 17.02 12.95
C VAL A 959 -0.21 18.33 13.67
N ASN A 960 -0.67 19.47 13.13
CA ASN A 960 -0.58 20.77 13.78
C ASN A 960 -1.62 20.94 14.90
N ASN A 961 -2.73 20.18 14.86
CA ASN A 961 -3.88 20.35 15.74
C ASN A 961 -4.09 19.18 16.71
N ARG A 962 -3.80 17.93 16.29
CA ARG A 962 -4.00 16.73 17.11
C ARG A 962 -2.97 16.63 18.23
N ILE A 963 -3.46 16.47 19.47
CA ILE A 963 -2.68 16.13 20.66
C ILE A 963 -2.84 14.65 20.98
N GLN A 964 -1.76 13.98 21.37
CA GLN A 964 -1.75 12.59 21.88
C GLN A 964 -0.49 12.42 22.74
N PHE A 965 -0.53 11.60 23.81
CA PHE A 965 0.59 11.42 24.76
C PHE A 965 1.22 12.76 25.23
N GLY A 966 0.36 13.75 25.48
CA GLY A 966 0.73 15.07 25.99
C GLY A 966 1.33 16.07 24.99
N LYS A 967 1.52 15.72 23.71
CA LYS A 967 2.15 16.62 22.70
C LYS A 967 1.38 16.67 21.38
N LYS A 968 1.66 17.67 20.53
CA LYS A 968 1.14 17.72 19.16
C LYS A 968 1.82 16.65 18.31
N LEU A 969 1.08 16.03 17.39
CA LEU A 969 1.65 14.93 16.59
C LEU A 969 2.91 15.33 15.80
N LYS A 970 3.02 16.58 15.34
CA LYS A 970 4.20 17.09 14.62
C LYS A 970 5.50 17.08 15.44
N GLU A 971 5.43 16.89 16.76
CA GLU A 971 6.60 16.83 17.64
C GLU A 971 7.29 15.46 17.60
N TYR A 972 6.57 14.39 17.24
CA TYR A 972 7.06 13.01 17.19
C TYR A 972 7.91 12.72 15.95
N GLU A 973 9.04 12.03 16.11
CA GLU A 973 9.95 11.79 15.00
C GLU A 973 9.37 10.89 13.92
N GLY A 974 8.59 9.86 14.29
CA GLY A 974 7.96 8.97 13.31
C GLY A 974 6.93 9.68 12.41
N ILE A 975 6.28 10.73 12.94
CA ILE A 975 5.39 11.60 12.15
C ILE A 975 6.21 12.52 11.23
N LYS A 976 7.35 13.04 11.71
CA LYS A 976 8.27 13.84 10.88
C LYS A 976 8.87 13.03 9.74
N GLU A 977 9.30 11.79 9.99
CA GLU A 977 9.83 10.90 8.94
C GLU A 977 8.81 10.71 7.81
N LYS A 978 7.55 10.39 8.13
CA LYS A 978 6.47 10.25 7.14
C LYS A 978 6.23 11.55 6.36
N LEU A 979 6.02 12.68 7.04
CA LEU A 979 5.75 13.97 6.39
C LEU A 979 6.89 14.43 5.48
N ALA A 980 8.15 14.25 5.91
CA ALA A 980 9.31 14.56 5.09
C ALA A 980 9.40 13.66 3.85
N TYR A 981 9.22 12.35 4.02
CA TYR A 981 9.28 11.40 2.91
C TYR A 981 8.13 11.63 1.90
N MET A 982 6.92 11.87 2.38
CA MET A 982 5.78 12.27 1.54
C MET A 982 6.08 13.54 0.73
N SER A 983 6.68 14.54 1.37
CA SER A 983 7.04 15.82 0.73
C SER A 983 8.14 15.66 -0.32
N MET A 984 9.14 14.81 -0.06
CA MET A 984 10.18 14.48 -1.05
C MET A 984 9.60 13.73 -2.26
N LEU A 985 8.68 12.77 -2.05
CA LEU A 985 8.00 12.06 -3.14
C LEU A 985 7.18 13.02 -4.04
N GLN A 986 6.47 13.97 -3.43
CA GLN A 986 5.76 15.03 -4.16
C GLN A 986 6.72 15.90 -4.95
N TYR A 987 7.80 16.37 -4.32
CA TYR A 987 8.81 17.24 -4.92
C TYR A 987 9.52 16.56 -6.10
N VAL A 988 9.95 15.31 -5.97
CA VAL A 988 10.55 14.51 -7.06
C VAL A 988 9.58 14.35 -8.22
N THR A 989 8.31 14.00 -7.94
CA THR A 989 7.27 13.80 -8.97
C THR A 989 7.00 15.07 -9.76
N GLU A 990 6.79 16.19 -9.05
CA GLU A 990 6.61 17.51 -9.67
C GLU A 990 7.82 17.87 -10.54
N SER A 991 9.03 17.66 -10.01
CA SER A 991 10.27 18.00 -10.72
C SER A 991 10.41 17.23 -12.03
N MET A 992 10.13 15.92 -12.05
CA MET A 992 10.20 15.12 -13.29
C MET A 992 9.15 15.54 -14.30
N ALA A 993 7.90 15.73 -13.88
CA ALA A 993 6.81 16.12 -14.77
C ALA A 993 7.11 17.43 -15.51
N PHE A 994 7.64 18.43 -14.79
CA PHE A 994 8.02 19.73 -15.35
C PHE A 994 9.39 19.77 -16.04
N THR A 995 10.28 18.79 -15.83
CA THR A 995 11.45 18.61 -16.72
C THR A 995 10.99 18.08 -18.06
N ILE A 996 10.15 17.02 -18.07
CA ILE A 996 9.69 16.37 -19.31
C ILE A 996 8.81 17.31 -20.13
N SER A 997 7.86 18.01 -19.53
CA SER A 997 6.98 18.94 -20.26
C SER A 997 7.77 20.05 -20.95
N GLN A 998 8.79 20.59 -20.28
CA GLN A 998 9.62 21.66 -20.83
C GLN A 998 10.58 21.16 -21.91
N ASN A 999 11.08 19.92 -21.80
CA ASN A 999 11.83 19.29 -22.88
C ASN A 999 10.96 19.08 -24.13
N MET A 1000 9.69 18.71 -23.96
CA MET A 1000 8.72 18.60 -25.06
C MET A 1000 8.42 19.97 -25.69
N ASP A 1001 8.26 21.02 -24.87
CA ASP A 1001 8.05 22.39 -25.35
C ASP A 1001 9.30 22.98 -26.05
N ALA A 1002 10.50 22.54 -25.65
CA ALA A 1002 11.75 22.82 -26.35
C ALA A 1002 11.96 21.98 -27.64
N GLY A 1003 10.97 21.17 -28.05
CA GLY A 1003 10.99 20.41 -29.29
C GLY A 1003 11.60 19.00 -29.20
N SER A 1004 12.01 18.53 -28.01
CA SER A 1004 12.58 17.19 -27.85
C SER A 1004 11.63 16.09 -28.31
N GLN A 1005 12.13 15.17 -29.13
CA GLN A 1005 11.39 13.98 -29.59
C GLN A 1005 11.76 12.71 -28.79
N ASP A 1006 12.94 12.69 -28.16
CA ASP A 1006 13.48 11.56 -27.41
C ASP A 1006 13.26 11.77 -25.90
N TYR A 1007 12.10 11.34 -25.38
CA TYR A 1007 11.75 11.46 -23.95
C TYR A 1007 10.91 10.27 -23.40
N HIS A 1008 10.80 9.17 -24.14
CA HIS A 1008 9.87 8.08 -23.83
C HIS A 1008 10.28 7.23 -22.61
N LEU A 1009 11.59 7.12 -22.34
CA LEU A 1009 12.11 6.46 -21.14
C LEU A 1009 11.77 7.30 -19.90
N GLU A 1010 12.05 8.60 -19.97
CA GLU A 1010 11.79 9.60 -18.95
C GLU A 1010 10.29 9.70 -18.62
N ALA A 1011 9.43 9.70 -19.64
CA ALA A 1011 7.97 9.69 -19.49
C ALA A 1011 7.46 8.41 -18.83
N ALA A 1012 7.98 7.23 -19.21
CA ALA A 1012 7.63 5.97 -18.56
C ALA A 1012 8.09 5.92 -17.09
N ILE A 1013 9.32 6.38 -16.80
CA ILE A 1013 9.86 6.52 -15.44
C ILE A 1013 8.97 7.46 -14.60
N SER A 1014 8.61 8.62 -15.14
CA SER A 1014 7.76 9.60 -14.46
C SER A 1014 6.38 9.01 -14.13
N LYS A 1015 5.73 8.31 -15.06
CA LYS A 1015 4.44 7.63 -14.86
C LYS A 1015 4.52 6.58 -13.74
N VAL A 1016 5.51 5.68 -13.81
CA VAL A 1016 5.70 4.61 -12.80
C VAL A 1016 5.93 5.21 -11.42
N PHE A 1017 6.86 6.16 -11.31
CA PHE A 1017 7.19 6.78 -10.04
C PHE A 1017 6.02 7.60 -9.48
N ALA A 1018 5.39 8.46 -10.28
CA ALA A 1018 4.33 9.35 -9.83
C ALA A 1018 3.11 8.60 -9.27
N SER A 1019 2.72 7.50 -9.92
CA SER A 1019 1.57 6.68 -9.51
C SER A 1019 1.83 5.88 -8.23
N GLU A 1020 3.05 5.40 -8.02
CA GLU A 1020 3.45 4.73 -6.77
C GLU A 1020 3.70 5.73 -5.63
N ALA A 1021 4.29 6.88 -5.93
CA ALA A 1021 4.48 7.99 -5.00
C ALA A 1021 3.15 8.53 -4.48
N ALA A 1022 2.19 8.81 -5.35
CA ALA A 1022 0.89 9.33 -4.95
C ALA A 1022 0.07 8.33 -4.13
N TRP A 1023 0.09 7.04 -4.51
CA TRP A 1023 -0.49 5.96 -3.74
C TRP A 1023 0.08 5.91 -2.31
N TYR A 1024 1.41 5.90 -2.17
CA TYR A 1024 2.08 5.91 -0.88
C TYR A 1024 1.76 7.16 -0.04
N VAL A 1025 1.78 8.35 -0.65
CA VAL A 1025 1.46 9.61 0.03
C VAL A 1025 0.03 9.64 0.55
N CYS A 1026 -0.94 9.11 -0.21
CA CYS A 1026 -2.32 9.01 0.27
C CYS A 1026 -2.48 7.97 1.38
N ASP A 1027 -1.82 6.82 1.26
CA ASP A 1027 -1.84 5.76 2.28
C ASP A 1027 -1.28 6.22 3.63
N GLU A 1028 -0.15 6.95 3.62
CA GLU A 1028 0.45 7.52 4.83
C GLU A 1028 -0.32 8.72 5.38
N ALA A 1029 -0.97 9.54 4.53
CA ALA A 1029 -1.88 10.58 5.01
C ALA A 1029 -3.04 9.97 5.82
N ILE A 1030 -3.60 8.85 5.35
CA ILE A 1030 -4.62 8.09 6.10
C ILE A 1030 -4.03 7.53 7.40
N GLN A 1031 -2.80 7.02 7.38
CA GLN A 1031 -2.15 6.51 8.60
C GLN A 1031 -1.92 7.61 9.64
N ILE A 1032 -1.51 8.81 9.22
CA ILE A 1032 -1.30 9.98 10.07
C ILE A 1032 -2.61 10.47 10.71
N LEU A 1033 -3.73 10.42 9.97
CA LEU A 1033 -5.06 10.77 10.50
C LEU A 1033 -5.70 9.66 11.35
N GLY A 1034 -5.13 8.46 11.36
CA GLY A 1034 -5.67 7.29 12.07
C GLY A 1034 -7.09 6.96 11.62
N GLY A 1035 -7.98 6.66 12.58
CA GLY A 1035 -9.38 6.29 12.30
C GLY A 1035 -10.11 7.32 11.43
N MET A 1036 -9.84 8.61 11.62
CA MET A 1036 -10.45 9.70 10.83
C MET A 1036 -10.10 9.60 9.34
N GLY A 1037 -8.89 9.13 8.99
CA GLY A 1037 -8.47 8.98 7.60
C GLY A 1037 -9.23 7.88 6.84
N TYR A 1038 -9.87 6.95 7.56
CA TYR A 1038 -10.67 5.86 7.01
C TYR A 1038 -12.16 6.24 6.80
N MET A 1039 -12.60 7.35 7.41
CA MET A 1039 -13.98 7.83 7.31
C MET A 1039 -14.20 8.62 6.01
N LYS A 1040 -15.40 8.51 5.42
CA LYS A 1040 -15.74 9.15 4.14
C LYS A 1040 -15.61 10.67 4.20
N GLU A 1041 -15.94 11.28 5.34
CA GLU A 1041 -15.90 12.73 5.56
C GLU A 1041 -14.49 13.33 5.34
N ALA A 1042 -13.42 12.61 5.70
CA ALA A 1042 -12.05 13.10 5.50
C ALA A 1042 -11.66 13.21 4.02
N GLY A 1043 -12.36 12.48 3.14
CA GLY A 1043 -12.16 12.47 1.68
C GLY A 1043 -10.87 11.80 1.19
N LEU A 1044 -9.94 11.44 2.09
CA LEU A 1044 -8.71 10.73 1.72
C LEU A 1044 -9.00 9.31 1.20
N GLU A 1045 -10.02 8.64 1.73
CA GLU A 1045 -10.38 7.29 1.28
C GLU A 1045 -10.78 7.26 -0.19
N ARG A 1046 -11.54 8.27 -0.66
CA ARG A 1046 -11.88 8.46 -2.08
C ARG A 1046 -10.62 8.65 -2.91
N VAL A 1047 -9.72 9.53 -2.49
CA VAL A 1047 -8.45 9.77 -3.21
C VAL A 1047 -7.61 8.48 -3.27
N LEU A 1048 -7.58 7.66 -2.21
CA LEU A 1048 -6.88 6.38 -2.24
C LEU A 1048 -7.54 5.41 -3.24
N ARG A 1049 -8.88 5.31 -3.26
CA ARG A 1049 -9.63 4.53 -4.26
C ARG A 1049 -9.33 5.01 -5.69
N ASP A 1050 -9.36 6.32 -5.92
CA ASP A 1050 -9.08 6.93 -7.22
C ASP A 1050 -7.66 6.61 -7.72
N LEU A 1051 -6.67 6.65 -6.82
CA LEU A 1051 -5.26 6.46 -7.16
C LEU A 1051 -4.91 5.03 -7.60
N ARG A 1052 -5.69 4.00 -7.26
CA ARG A 1052 -5.29 2.61 -7.51
C ARG A 1052 -5.17 2.28 -9.01
N ILE A 1053 -6.01 2.86 -9.86
CA ILE A 1053 -5.97 2.64 -11.32
C ILE A 1053 -4.75 3.28 -11.99
N PHE A 1054 -4.15 4.32 -11.38
CA PHE A 1054 -3.00 5.02 -11.96
C PHE A 1054 -1.74 4.15 -12.07
N ARG A 1055 -1.66 3.06 -11.29
CA ARG A 1055 -0.59 2.02 -11.38
C ARG A 1055 -0.86 0.97 -12.48
N ILE A 1056 -2.02 1.01 -13.13
CA ILE A 1056 -2.53 -0.01 -14.06
C ILE A 1056 -2.74 0.56 -15.47
N PHE A 1057 -3.53 1.63 -15.62
CA PHE A 1057 -3.86 2.17 -16.95
C PHE A 1057 -2.68 2.96 -17.57
N GLU A 1058 -2.81 3.37 -18.83
CA GLU A 1058 -1.76 4.07 -19.61
C GLU A 1058 -0.42 3.31 -19.70
N GLY A 1059 -0.51 1.98 -19.56
CA GLY A 1059 0.60 1.05 -19.37
C GLY A 1059 0.75 0.67 -17.89
N THR A 1060 0.57 -0.62 -17.56
CA THR A 1060 0.77 -1.10 -16.19
C THR A 1060 2.20 -0.85 -15.75
N ASN A 1061 2.42 -0.50 -14.48
CA ASN A 1061 3.76 -0.13 -14.02
C ASN A 1061 4.79 -1.26 -14.19
N ASP A 1062 4.36 -2.52 -14.12
CA ASP A 1062 5.20 -3.69 -14.37
C ASP A 1062 5.65 -3.77 -15.84
N ILE A 1063 4.76 -3.49 -16.79
CA ILE A 1063 5.09 -3.45 -18.22
C ILE A 1063 5.93 -2.21 -18.56
N LEU A 1064 5.68 -1.07 -17.92
CA LEU A 1064 6.51 0.13 -18.09
C LEU A 1064 7.93 -0.06 -17.54
N ARG A 1065 8.12 -0.84 -16.46
CA ARG A 1065 9.47 -1.25 -16.01
C ARG A 1065 10.18 -2.09 -17.05
N LEU A 1066 9.52 -3.11 -17.61
CA LEU A 1066 10.10 -3.91 -18.69
C LEU A 1066 10.40 -3.05 -19.93
N PHE A 1067 9.52 -2.11 -20.29
CA PHE A 1067 9.74 -1.16 -21.38
C PHE A 1067 10.97 -0.28 -21.16
N VAL A 1068 11.13 0.31 -19.96
CA VAL A 1068 12.29 1.15 -19.62
C VAL A 1068 13.59 0.36 -19.78
N SER A 1069 13.66 -0.84 -19.19
CA SER A 1069 14.86 -1.67 -19.28
C SER A 1069 15.12 -2.18 -20.70
N LEU A 1070 14.12 -2.74 -21.40
CA LEU A 1070 14.32 -3.31 -22.73
C LEU A 1070 14.67 -2.25 -23.76
N THR A 1071 14.02 -1.08 -23.73
CA THR A 1071 14.29 0.01 -24.67
C THR A 1071 15.64 0.65 -24.39
N GLY A 1072 16.00 0.88 -23.12
CA GLY A 1072 17.34 1.31 -22.74
C GLY A 1072 18.44 0.32 -23.15
N ILE A 1073 18.22 -0.97 -22.92
CA ILE A 1073 19.13 -2.05 -23.36
C ILE A 1073 19.26 -2.12 -24.88
N GLN A 1074 18.22 -1.79 -25.65
CA GLN A 1074 18.32 -1.71 -27.12
C GLN A 1074 19.27 -0.59 -27.56
N TYR A 1075 19.23 0.59 -26.92
CA TYR A 1075 20.17 1.68 -27.19
C TYR A 1075 21.61 1.34 -26.84
N ALA A 1076 21.84 0.54 -25.79
CA ALA A 1076 23.17 0.02 -25.42
C ALA A 1076 23.65 -1.08 -26.38
N GLY A 1077 22.77 -2.02 -26.72
CA GLY A 1077 23.07 -3.14 -27.61
C GLY A 1077 23.26 -2.76 -29.08
N SER A 1078 22.72 -1.62 -29.54
CA SER A 1078 23.07 -1.06 -30.85
C SER A 1078 24.52 -0.57 -30.86
N HIS A 1079 24.91 0.18 -29.82
CA HIS A 1079 26.24 0.74 -29.67
C HIS A 1079 27.33 -0.34 -29.52
N LEU A 1080 27.08 -1.40 -28.73
CA LEU A 1080 28.00 -2.54 -28.65
C LEU A 1080 28.20 -3.25 -30.00
N LYS A 1081 27.18 -3.32 -30.86
CA LYS A 1081 27.33 -3.88 -32.22
C LYS A 1081 28.13 -2.97 -33.14
N GLU A 1082 28.01 -1.65 -33.00
CA GLU A 1082 28.83 -0.69 -33.74
C GLU A 1082 30.30 -0.83 -33.34
N LEU A 1083 30.60 -0.89 -32.04
CA LEU A 1083 31.95 -1.16 -31.53
C LEU A 1083 32.47 -2.51 -32.03
N GLN A 1084 31.69 -3.60 -31.95
CA GLN A 1084 32.11 -4.91 -32.47
C GLN A 1084 32.36 -4.91 -33.98
N LYS A 1085 31.59 -4.14 -34.77
CA LYS A 1085 31.86 -3.95 -36.20
C LYS A 1085 33.16 -3.16 -36.43
N ALA A 1086 33.40 -2.12 -35.65
CA ALA A 1086 34.64 -1.34 -35.69
C ALA A 1086 35.86 -2.20 -35.38
N PHE A 1087 35.82 -3.01 -34.31
CA PHE A 1087 36.88 -3.97 -33.95
C PHE A 1087 37.13 -5.04 -35.04
N LYS A 1088 36.14 -5.37 -35.89
CA LYS A 1088 36.31 -6.27 -37.04
C LYS A 1088 36.95 -5.61 -38.27
N ASN A 1089 37.04 -4.28 -38.30
CA ASN A 1089 37.80 -3.56 -39.33
C ASN A 1089 38.67 -2.47 -38.64
N PRO A 1090 39.78 -2.86 -37.99
CA PRO A 1090 40.54 -1.96 -37.12
C PRO A 1090 41.13 -0.77 -37.88
N ALA A 1091 41.67 -1.01 -39.07
CA ALA A 1091 42.36 0.00 -39.87
C ALA A 1091 41.46 1.20 -40.22
N ALA A 1092 40.17 0.96 -40.52
CA ALA A 1092 39.21 2.01 -40.84
C ALA A 1092 38.61 2.71 -39.60
N ASN A 1093 38.79 2.16 -38.39
CA ASN A 1093 38.10 2.61 -37.17
C ASN A 1093 39.04 2.92 -36.00
N LEU A 1094 40.34 3.11 -36.27
CA LEU A 1094 41.38 3.28 -35.26
C LEU A 1094 41.03 4.34 -34.19
N GLY A 1095 40.49 5.49 -34.59
CA GLY A 1095 40.10 6.56 -33.68
C GLY A 1095 38.93 6.23 -32.76
N LEU A 1096 37.95 5.45 -33.23
CA LEU A 1096 36.83 4.98 -32.39
C LEU A 1096 37.30 3.91 -31.40
N ILE A 1097 38.14 2.97 -31.88
CA ILE A 1097 38.75 1.92 -31.06
C ILE A 1097 39.64 2.54 -29.97
N PHE A 1098 40.49 3.49 -30.33
CA PHE A 1098 41.36 4.19 -29.38
C PHE A 1098 40.54 4.97 -28.36
N LYS A 1099 39.53 5.75 -28.79
CA LYS A 1099 38.64 6.49 -27.88
C LYS A 1099 37.93 5.57 -26.89
N GLU A 1100 37.44 4.42 -27.32
CA GLU A 1100 36.77 3.45 -26.45
C GLU A 1100 37.75 2.71 -25.52
N ALA A 1101 38.94 2.34 -26.02
CA ALA A 1101 39.99 1.74 -25.20
C ALA A 1101 40.49 2.71 -24.12
N SER A 1102 40.70 3.99 -24.48
CA SER A 1102 41.02 5.06 -23.53
C SER A 1102 39.90 5.29 -22.53
N ARG A 1103 38.63 5.30 -22.95
CA ARG A 1103 37.47 5.42 -22.03
C ARG A 1103 37.42 4.26 -21.02
N ARG A 1104 37.63 3.03 -21.48
CA ARG A 1104 37.66 1.83 -20.62
C ARG A 1104 38.84 1.86 -19.66
N ALA A 1105 40.04 2.21 -20.12
CA ALA A 1105 41.23 2.36 -19.27
C ALA A 1105 41.04 3.46 -18.21
N ALA A 1106 40.61 4.65 -18.63
CA ALA A 1106 40.24 5.79 -17.79
C ALA A 1106 39.25 5.40 -16.67
N THR A 1107 38.16 4.72 -17.04
CA THR A 1107 37.15 4.23 -16.08
C THR A 1107 37.74 3.19 -15.11
N THR A 1108 38.64 2.31 -15.59
CA THR A 1108 39.27 1.26 -14.77
C THR A 1108 40.27 1.81 -13.75
N VAL A 1109 40.95 2.93 -14.06
CA VAL A 1109 41.90 3.60 -13.14
C VAL A 1109 41.29 4.76 -12.36
N GLY A 1110 39.98 5.00 -12.48
CA GLY A 1110 39.25 6.08 -11.78
C GLY A 1110 39.48 7.50 -12.34
N ILE A 1111 40.20 7.64 -13.47
CA ILE A 1111 40.52 8.92 -14.09
C ILE A 1111 39.69 9.09 -15.36
N GLY A 1112 38.38 9.34 -15.20
CA GLY A 1112 37.45 9.60 -16.31
C GLY A 1112 36.04 9.03 -16.20
N GLY A 1113 35.52 8.85 -14.98
CA GLY A 1113 34.11 8.49 -14.75
C GLY A 1113 33.14 9.64 -15.00
N THR A 1114 31.85 9.39 -14.77
CA THR A 1114 30.80 10.43 -14.86
C THR A 1114 31.11 11.60 -13.92
N ASN A 1115 30.91 12.84 -14.38
CA ASN A 1115 31.13 14.02 -13.56
C ASN A 1115 29.91 14.97 -13.64
N LEU A 1116 29.21 15.12 -12.52
CA LEU A 1116 28.07 16.05 -12.38
C LEU A 1116 28.47 17.42 -11.81
N SER A 1117 29.71 17.59 -11.31
CA SER A 1117 30.15 18.82 -10.65
C SER A 1117 29.96 20.10 -11.44
N PRO A 1118 30.14 20.14 -12.79
CA PRO A 1118 29.92 21.36 -13.58
C PRO A 1118 28.45 21.84 -13.65
N PHE A 1119 27.50 21.01 -13.24
CA PHE A 1119 26.06 21.24 -13.42
C PHE A 1119 25.31 21.50 -12.10
N ILE A 1120 26.00 21.49 -10.97
CA ILE A 1120 25.38 21.56 -9.63
C ILE A 1120 26.13 22.50 -8.70
N VAL A 1121 25.40 23.09 -7.75
CA VAL A 1121 25.95 23.98 -6.73
C VAL A 1121 26.82 23.23 -5.71
N ASN A 1122 27.75 23.97 -5.09
CA ASN A 1122 28.76 23.44 -4.16
C ASN A 1122 28.16 22.59 -3.03
N GLU A 1123 26.99 22.99 -2.52
CA GLU A 1123 26.27 22.34 -1.43
C GLU A 1123 25.75 20.94 -1.79
N LEU A 1124 25.72 20.58 -3.07
CA LEU A 1124 25.23 19.29 -3.59
C LEU A 1124 26.34 18.37 -4.11
N GLN A 1125 27.59 18.83 -4.18
CA GLN A 1125 28.70 18.12 -4.84
C GLN A 1125 28.90 16.68 -4.34
N ALA A 1126 28.83 16.44 -3.02
CA ALA A 1126 28.95 15.08 -2.45
C ALA A 1126 27.81 14.14 -2.91
N HIS A 1127 26.59 14.65 -3.10
CA HIS A 1127 25.46 13.88 -3.60
C HIS A 1127 25.51 13.71 -5.13
N GLY A 1128 26.04 14.71 -5.85
CA GLY A 1128 26.36 14.60 -7.27
C GLY A 1128 27.39 13.52 -7.57
N GLN A 1129 28.50 13.50 -6.83
CA GLN A 1129 29.54 12.48 -6.92
C GLN A 1129 28.97 11.07 -6.66
N ALA A 1130 28.22 10.89 -5.58
CA ALA A 1130 27.58 9.60 -5.30
C ALA A 1130 26.58 9.19 -6.41
N THR A 1131 25.86 10.15 -7.00
CA THR A 1131 24.95 9.90 -8.13
C THR A 1131 25.70 9.51 -9.40
N ALA A 1132 26.85 10.13 -9.68
CA ALA A 1132 27.73 9.77 -10.79
C ALA A 1132 28.29 8.34 -10.64
N GLU A 1133 28.72 7.95 -9.43
CA GLU A 1133 29.11 6.56 -9.13
C GLU A 1133 27.99 5.55 -9.39
N CYS A 1134 26.73 5.93 -9.15
CA CYS A 1134 25.58 5.10 -9.50
C CYS A 1134 25.35 4.99 -11.01
N ILE A 1135 25.58 6.07 -11.77
CA ILE A 1135 25.51 6.08 -13.24
C ILE A 1135 26.60 5.17 -13.84
N ASP A 1136 27.84 5.28 -13.36
CA ASP A 1136 28.95 4.45 -13.84
C ASP A 1136 28.71 2.96 -13.53
N LEU A 1137 28.29 2.64 -12.29
CA LEU A 1137 27.93 1.27 -11.90
C LEU A 1137 26.74 0.73 -12.70
N PHE A 1138 25.77 1.57 -13.05
CA PHE A 1138 24.63 1.20 -13.89
C PHE A 1138 25.08 0.83 -15.31
N GLY A 1139 25.89 1.66 -15.95
CA GLY A 1139 26.45 1.39 -17.28
C GLY A 1139 27.26 0.09 -17.33
N GLN A 1140 28.15 -0.11 -16.34
CA GLN A 1140 28.93 -1.34 -16.19
C GLN A 1140 28.03 -2.59 -16.01
N THR A 1141 26.96 -2.45 -15.22
CA THR A 1141 25.99 -3.54 -14.98
C THR A 1141 25.22 -3.88 -16.26
N VAL A 1142 24.77 -2.88 -17.03
CA VAL A 1142 24.08 -3.09 -18.32
C VAL A 1142 24.99 -3.76 -19.34
N GLU A 1143 26.26 -3.33 -19.47
CA GLU A 1143 27.23 -3.98 -20.36
C GLU A 1143 27.49 -5.44 -19.96
N SER A 1144 27.73 -5.70 -18.66
CA SER A 1144 27.95 -7.05 -18.14
C SER A 1144 26.77 -8.00 -18.41
N LEU A 1145 25.54 -7.52 -18.19
CA LEU A 1145 24.33 -8.31 -18.45
C LEU A 1145 24.10 -8.54 -19.96
N LEU A 1146 24.39 -7.55 -20.80
CA LEU A 1146 24.35 -7.70 -22.26
C LEU A 1146 25.37 -8.71 -22.79
N ILE A 1147 26.59 -8.74 -22.22
CA ILE A 1147 27.61 -9.74 -22.54
C ILE A 1147 27.15 -11.14 -22.09
N LYS A 1148 26.62 -11.26 -20.87
CA LYS A 1148 26.21 -12.55 -20.27
C LYS A 1148 25.01 -13.18 -20.97
N TYR A 1149 23.99 -12.39 -21.29
CA TYR A 1149 22.68 -12.90 -21.76
C TYR A 1149 22.39 -12.63 -23.24
N GLY A 1150 23.06 -11.65 -23.86
CA GLY A 1150 22.81 -11.26 -25.25
C GLY A 1150 21.32 -10.97 -25.50
N LYS A 1151 20.74 -11.60 -26.52
CA LYS A 1151 19.30 -11.48 -26.83
C LYS A 1151 18.38 -12.12 -25.77
N ASN A 1152 18.88 -13.06 -24.96
CA ASN A 1152 18.05 -13.81 -24.02
C ASN A 1152 17.67 -13.00 -22.78
N ILE A 1153 18.29 -11.82 -22.56
CA ILE A 1153 17.98 -10.90 -21.46
C ILE A 1153 16.51 -10.49 -21.40
N ILE A 1154 15.78 -10.57 -22.52
CA ILE A 1154 14.33 -10.34 -22.60
C ILE A 1154 13.50 -11.30 -21.73
N ASN A 1155 14.03 -12.47 -21.41
CA ASN A 1155 13.36 -13.46 -20.57
C ASN A 1155 13.65 -13.28 -19.07
N GLU A 1156 14.75 -12.60 -18.70
CA GLU A 1156 15.23 -12.41 -17.33
C GLU A 1156 14.48 -11.26 -16.64
N GLN A 1157 13.15 -11.35 -16.55
CA GLN A 1157 12.30 -10.22 -16.15
C GLN A 1157 12.59 -9.70 -14.74
N ASN A 1158 13.02 -10.57 -13.82
CA ASN A 1158 13.39 -10.15 -12.47
C ASN A 1158 14.63 -9.23 -12.50
N ILE A 1159 15.60 -9.52 -13.38
CA ILE A 1159 16.78 -8.65 -13.61
C ILE A 1159 16.34 -7.33 -14.27
N LEU A 1160 15.49 -7.41 -15.31
CA LEU A 1160 14.95 -6.22 -15.99
C LEU A 1160 14.20 -5.29 -15.03
N ASN A 1161 13.45 -5.83 -14.07
CA ASN A 1161 12.77 -5.03 -13.03
C ASN A 1161 13.75 -4.32 -12.09
N ARG A 1162 14.87 -4.96 -11.71
CA ARG A 1162 15.91 -4.30 -10.89
C ARG A 1162 16.63 -3.21 -11.67
N LEU A 1163 16.94 -3.42 -12.95
CA LEU A 1163 17.48 -2.38 -13.82
C LEU A 1163 16.52 -1.19 -13.96
N ALA A 1164 15.22 -1.44 -14.12
CA ALA A 1164 14.22 -0.38 -14.25
C ALA A 1164 14.16 0.47 -12.97
N ASN A 1165 14.16 -0.16 -11.80
CA ASN A 1165 14.17 0.54 -10.52
C ASN A 1165 15.46 1.37 -10.31
N ALA A 1166 16.62 0.85 -10.70
CA ALA A 1166 17.87 1.61 -10.65
C ALA A 1166 17.87 2.81 -11.63
N ALA A 1167 17.30 2.64 -12.83
CA ALA A 1167 17.12 3.71 -13.80
C ALA A 1167 16.16 4.81 -13.29
N ILE A 1168 15.08 4.42 -12.61
CA ILE A 1168 14.15 5.34 -11.93
C ILE A 1168 14.90 6.11 -10.83
N ASP A 1169 15.63 5.43 -9.93
CA ASP A 1169 16.41 6.10 -8.87
C ASP A 1169 17.41 7.11 -9.46
N ILE A 1170 18.15 6.74 -10.52
CA ILE A 1170 19.09 7.65 -11.20
C ILE A 1170 18.39 8.89 -11.75
N PHE A 1171 17.30 8.73 -12.52
CA PHE A 1171 16.57 9.85 -13.11
C PHE A 1171 16.02 10.79 -12.02
N THR A 1172 15.43 10.23 -10.96
CA THR A 1172 14.92 11.04 -9.86
C THR A 1172 16.00 11.86 -9.18
N MET A 1173 17.21 11.29 -8.96
CA MET A 1173 18.34 11.99 -8.35
C MET A 1173 18.80 13.17 -9.20
N VAL A 1174 19.06 12.98 -10.49
CA VAL A 1174 19.58 14.06 -11.35
C VAL A 1174 18.58 15.21 -11.53
N VAL A 1175 17.29 14.90 -11.62
CA VAL A 1175 16.22 15.90 -11.75
C VAL A 1175 16.14 16.79 -10.50
N VAL A 1176 16.24 16.22 -9.29
CA VAL A 1176 16.21 17.04 -8.05
C VAL A 1176 17.52 17.74 -7.74
N LEU A 1177 18.66 17.18 -8.16
CA LEU A 1177 19.97 17.87 -8.14
C LEU A 1177 19.92 19.12 -9.01
N SER A 1178 19.38 19.00 -10.23
CA SER A 1178 19.24 20.10 -11.16
C SER A 1178 18.28 21.19 -10.63
N ARG A 1179 17.09 20.79 -10.16
CA ARG A 1179 16.08 21.75 -9.65
C ARG A 1179 16.60 22.55 -8.45
N ALA A 1180 17.22 21.88 -7.47
CA ALA A 1180 17.76 22.54 -6.29
C ALA A 1180 18.95 23.45 -6.63
N SER A 1181 19.80 23.07 -7.59
CA SER A 1181 20.90 23.93 -8.07
C SER A 1181 20.36 25.22 -8.67
N ARG A 1182 19.38 25.14 -9.59
CA ARG A 1182 18.68 26.31 -10.14
C ARG A 1182 18.03 27.16 -9.03
N ALA A 1183 17.45 26.54 -8.00
CA ALA A 1183 16.81 27.26 -6.91
C ALA A 1183 17.81 28.08 -6.09
N VAL A 1184 19.00 27.53 -5.82
CA VAL A 1184 20.11 28.23 -5.15
C VAL A 1184 20.68 29.33 -6.04
N GLU A 1185 20.97 29.05 -7.32
CA GLU A 1185 21.49 30.01 -8.30
C GLU A 1185 20.57 31.22 -8.50
N LYS A 1186 19.26 30.98 -8.65
CA LYS A 1186 18.24 32.05 -8.75
C LYS A 1186 17.80 32.61 -7.38
N LYS A 1187 18.44 32.21 -6.27
CA LYS A 1187 18.20 32.69 -4.90
C LYS A 1187 16.72 32.64 -4.50
N LEU A 1188 16.02 31.57 -4.86
CA LEU A 1188 14.60 31.39 -4.55
C LEU A 1188 14.40 31.24 -3.04
N ALA A 1189 13.29 31.77 -2.50
CA ALA A 1189 12.96 31.64 -1.07
C ALA A 1189 12.84 30.18 -0.60
N THR A 1190 12.58 29.25 -1.52
CA THR A 1190 12.47 27.80 -1.30
C THR A 1190 13.81 27.05 -1.36
N ALA A 1191 14.91 27.71 -1.76
CA ALA A 1191 16.18 27.05 -2.08
C ALA A 1191 16.73 26.20 -0.92
N HIS A 1192 16.59 26.63 0.33
CA HIS A 1192 17.04 25.86 1.49
C HIS A 1192 16.22 24.58 1.71
N LEU A 1193 14.90 24.64 1.54
CA LEU A 1193 14.01 23.48 1.63
C LEU A 1193 14.27 22.50 0.48
N GLU A 1194 14.40 23.01 -0.75
CA GLU A 1194 14.73 22.23 -1.94
C GLU A 1194 16.11 21.54 -1.80
N LEU A 1195 17.11 22.24 -1.26
CA LEU A 1195 18.42 21.69 -0.94
C LEU A 1195 18.34 20.53 0.08
N ASN A 1196 17.60 20.71 1.18
CA ASN A 1196 17.45 19.67 2.20
C ASN A 1196 16.73 18.43 1.66
N MET A 1197 15.63 18.61 0.92
CA MET A 1197 14.91 17.52 0.26
C MET A 1197 15.76 16.79 -0.77
N THR A 1198 16.53 17.51 -1.61
CA THR A 1198 17.46 16.89 -2.56
C THR A 1198 18.53 16.07 -1.87
N LYS A 1199 19.16 16.57 -0.79
CA LYS A 1199 20.17 15.83 -0.01
C LYS A 1199 19.61 14.53 0.58
N ALA A 1200 18.48 14.64 1.27
CA ALA A 1200 17.81 13.50 1.89
C ALA A 1200 17.32 12.48 0.84
N TRP A 1201 16.77 12.94 -0.29
CA TRP A 1201 16.36 12.08 -1.39
C TRP A 1201 17.54 11.33 -2.01
N CYS A 1202 18.60 12.05 -2.41
CA CYS A 1202 19.78 11.45 -3.03
C CYS A 1202 20.46 10.43 -2.11
N TYR A 1203 20.50 10.68 -0.79
CA TYR A 1203 21.02 9.69 0.17
C TYR A 1203 20.25 8.36 0.11
N GLN A 1204 18.92 8.41 0.13
CA GLN A 1204 18.07 7.20 0.06
C GLN A 1204 18.09 6.54 -1.31
N ALA A 1205 17.95 7.32 -2.39
CA ALA A 1205 17.91 6.84 -3.77
C ALA A 1205 19.23 6.19 -4.21
N ASN A 1206 20.37 6.71 -3.75
CA ASN A 1206 21.68 6.09 -3.99
C ASN A 1206 21.77 4.67 -3.41
N GLY A 1207 21.31 4.50 -2.16
CA GLY A 1207 21.26 3.20 -1.49
C GLY A 1207 20.35 2.19 -2.19
N ARG A 1208 19.17 2.63 -2.66
CA ARG A 1208 18.25 1.81 -3.46
C ARG A 1208 18.84 1.44 -4.82
N CYS A 1209 19.44 2.40 -5.53
CA CYS A 1209 20.08 2.16 -6.82
C CYS A 1209 21.19 1.10 -6.71
N ARG A 1210 22.11 1.27 -5.74
CA ARG A 1210 23.18 0.29 -5.46
C ARG A 1210 22.64 -1.09 -5.10
N THR A 1211 21.58 -1.16 -4.31
CA THR A 1211 20.92 -2.43 -3.95
C THR A 1211 20.29 -3.11 -5.15
N ASN A 1212 19.58 -2.37 -6.01
CA ASN A 1212 19.00 -2.91 -7.24
C ASN A 1212 20.08 -3.44 -8.20
N LEU A 1213 21.17 -2.71 -8.40
CA LEU A 1213 22.29 -3.12 -9.26
C LEU A 1213 23.03 -4.37 -8.72
N ARG A 1214 23.26 -4.43 -7.40
CA ARG A 1214 23.75 -5.63 -6.72
C ARG A 1214 22.81 -6.81 -6.94
N ASN A 1215 21.51 -6.62 -6.74
CA ASN A 1215 20.49 -7.66 -6.85
C ASN A 1215 20.21 -8.09 -8.32
N ALA A 1216 20.68 -7.34 -9.31
CA ALA A 1216 20.66 -7.73 -10.73
C ALA A 1216 21.77 -8.73 -11.09
N THR A 1217 22.83 -8.83 -10.29
CA THR A 1217 24.06 -9.60 -10.61
C THR A 1217 24.45 -10.64 -9.55
N ALA A 1218 24.08 -10.45 -8.28
CA ALA A 1218 24.48 -11.31 -7.17
C ALA A 1218 23.94 -12.75 -7.30
N ALA A 1219 24.84 -13.74 -7.30
CA ALA A 1219 24.51 -15.16 -7.48
C ALA A 1219 23.46 -15.68 -6.48
N GLN A 1220 23.52 -15.26 -5.22
CA GLN A 1220 22.56 -15.64 -4.19
C GLN A 1220 21.14 -15.12 -4.50
N GLN A 1221 21.02 -13.89 -4.97
CA GLN A 1221 19.74 -13.30 -5.38
C GLN A 1221 19.17 -14.01 -6.63
N LEU A 1222 20.03 -14.37 -7.59
CA LEU A 1222 19.62 -15.17 -8.76
C LEU A 1222 19.16 -16.58 -8.37
N SER A 1223 19.76 -17.18 -7.33
CA SER A 1223 19.27 -18.44 -6.74
C SER A 1223 17.91 -18.26 -6.06
N HIS A 1224 17.72 -17.16 -5.31
CA HIS A 1224 16.45 -16.82 -4.68
C HIS A 1224 15.31 -16.67 -5.70
N TYR A 1225 15.55 -16.00 -6.84
CA TYR A 1225 14.55 -15.91 -7.91
C TYR A 1225 14.12 -17.28 -8.47
N LYS A 1226 15.04 -18.25 -8.57
CA LYS A 1226 14.68 -19.63 -8.95
C LYS A 1226 13.81 -20.29 -7.89
N GLN A 1227 14.11 -20.10 -6.61
CA GLN A 1227 13.29 -20.62 -5.51
C GLN A 1227 11.87 -20.03 -5.51
N LEU A 1228 11.73 -18.71 -5.72
CA LEU A 1228 10.42 -18.08 -5.92
C LEU A 1228 9.68 -18.69 -7.13
N SER A 1229 10.39 -18.95 -8.24
CA SER A 1229 9.81 -19.61 -9.42
C SER A 1229 9.21 -20.98 -9.11
N GLU A 1230 9.87 -21.83 -8.31
CA GLU A 1230 9.33 -23.14 -7.91
C GLU A 1230 8.15 -23.04 -6.94
N ILE A 1231 8.17 -22.08 -5.99
CA ILE A 1231 7.03 -21.79 -5.12
C ILE A 1231 5.81 -21.39 -5.96
N ALA A 1232 5.98 -20.48 -6.92
CA ALA A 1232 4.91 -20.01 -7.79
C ALA A 1232 4.37 -21.09 -8.74
N LYS A 1233 5.23 -21.96 -9.30
CA LYS A 1233 4.78 -23.13 -10.08
C LYS A 1233 3.90 -24.06 -9.23
N THR A 1234 4.29 -24.29 -7.99
CA THR A 1234 3.55 -25.15 -7.06
C THR A 1234 2.19 -24.54 -6.72
N VAL A 1235 2.16 -23.27 -6.34
CA VAL A 1235 0.93 -22.51 -6.05
C VAL A 1235 0.00 -22.45 -7.26
N THR A 1236 0.51 -22.13 -8.45
CA THR A 1236 -0.30 -22.07 -9.68
C THR A 1236 -0.79 -23.43 -10.16
N LYS A 1237 -0.08 -24.53 -9.85
CA LYS A 1237 -0.54 -25.91 -10.09
C LYS A 1237 -1.65 -26.33 -9.13
N CYS A 1238 -1.61 -25.88 -7.88
CA CYS A 1238 -2.62 -26.21 -6.87
C CYS A 1238 -3.89 -25.33 -6.91
N GLY A 1239 -3.89 -24.24 -7.69
CA GLY A 1239 -5.00 -23.27 -7.70
C GLY A 1239 -4.93 -22.21 -6.60
N GLY A 1240 -4.01 -22.37 -5.65
CA GLY A 1240 -3.83 -21.54 -4.46
C GLY A 1240 -2.65 -22.03 -3.62
N PRO A 1241 -2.53 -21.61 -2.36
CA PRO A 1241 -1.52 -22.13 -1.43
C PRO A 1241 -1.57 -23.67 -1.33
N LYS A 1242 -0.43 -24.36 -1.50
CA LYS A 1242 -0.37 -25.84 -1.43
C LYS A 1242 -0.59 -26.37 0.00
N THR A 1243 -0.26 -25.59 1.02
CA THR A 1243 -0.41 -26.00 2.43
C THR A 1243 -1.88 -26.04 2.83
N THR A 1244 -2.31 -27.18 3.37
CA THR A 1244 -3.54 -27.32 4.17
C THR A 1244 -3.49 -26.44 5.41
N HIS A 1245 -4.56 -26.42 6.20
CA HIS A 1245 -4.52 -25.73 7.48
C HIS A 1245 -3.43 -26.33 8.39
N VAL A 1246 -2.85 -25.54 9.30
CA VAL A 1246 -1.73 -26.01 10.15
C VAL A 1246 -2.11 -27.10 11.18
N LEU A 1247 -3.41 -27.37 11.31
CA LEU A 1247 -4.03 -28.42 12.15
C LEU A 1247 -4.45 -29.67 11.35
N GLU A 1248 -4.41 -29.60 10.02
CA GLU A 1248 -4.73 -30.66 9.04
C GLU A 1248 -3.43 -31.27 8.49
#